data_AF-A0A1Y2C967-F1
#
_entry.id   AF-A0A1Y2C967-F1
#
_cell.length_a   1.000
_cell.length_b   1.000
_cell.length_c   1.000
_cell.angle_alpha   90.00
_cell.angle_beta   90.00
_cell.angle_gamma   90.00
#
_symmetry.space_group_name_H-M   'P 1'
#
loop_
_entity.id
_entity.type
_entity.pdbx_description
1 polymer ?
#
loop_
_entity_poly.entity_id
_entity_poly.type
_entity_poly.pdbx_seq_one_letter_code
_entity_poly.pdbx_strand_id
1 'polypeptide(L)'
;MFLNFLLIIIFLIKLNSEIVNNADEFQNIISKGGDEVDIFVNSYIEIKESLNFNKPVKKLLIDGIPYYSVLSFFDFSKQLNFTSNVNEIHIKNISIVGNIYFNDTKKIFMDNVSINGNIYSHFNNNEYIKLVNIVYRPISISSKNCINLEGNVEIDNSQFYGSLSCQQRLFDFNGCNKYKLIIKNSYFSGENQCSCLNISNGKEVKIKNTTFENSHIFRENLDGGVMKLSNSYMNIINCKFFNNICLNNGGIFYLHNMLGFEAEGLEIFNSTALINGSMAYIRTENNKNKLIAKFRNIRQINTGNIPGMTSGGLILHLSNFASADIENYYAENLISNNVSGGAFYLADNSKLTIKNIEINKILGNGIDGLFITSYNAIDINISVTNYTLNDLKQNYSRQSAAFIWFDLKTTASFKHGNITNVNGENINLMYISDSCKVDIEDLYVDNFFSKTARALINSHSNEKEYSSFIANKLNLNNIKSQGAIIELLWSNAVITNSNIKNIHSCYLGNNCTSRRDGTLDEYEAEIGYLHGNCDLTFNNTKFENIYGVRGFSLINNQKLEINDSSFYNCYFKNGIFEINNEKSMDGKYVINNTNFTNINSENGSILHIKSIVKNSYSNVNIRNAIFQNNTASKFGGVLYSVSPNIEHVIFLFSCKFKNNHALIGNNVYCLNRDSEPYISGKENLLRVYNSFVTNPTKLKLTRNIDEISLFSGESIPEGISCQLYDDYDNIQLFGTNLQNIQSEDFFLFNLEINDTYNAKLVGQINSFCWNSTCDFPPVKVIGNPGKYKLKLKLNSFGYYSPFKYNYVEINIKIKECNSSFIYQSTDGGRLKSCYLPVCKPSCNMGECVNNDVCDCSKTKLVGRRCNEYVKITRIKLIDYLIRIVVGFFSIATLCAMGLIIYYRNYPEIKGGSYDFLILILVGLILNYVYIVLLTLERTKIKCVLIYLFNNIGFSLIFGSILVKTLRIYK
;
A
#
# COMPACT_ATOMS: atom_id res chain seq x y z
N MET A 1 -31.09 31.21 76.99
CA MET A 1 -30.41 30.81 78.26
C MET A 1 -29.83 29.41 78.19
N PHE A 2 -30.59 28.39 77.78
CA PHE A 2 -30.10 27.01 77.62
C PHE A 2 -28.95 26.85 76.60
N LEU A 3 -28.98 27.62 75.50
CA LEU A 3 -27.89 27.65 74.50
C LEU A 3 -26.58 28.24 75.06
N ASN A 4 -26.67 29.28 75.89
CA ASN A 4 -25.49 29.88 76.56
C ASN A 4 -24.96 28.96 77.67
N PHE A 5 -25.82 28.23 78.37
CA PHE A 5 -25.41 27.27 79.39
C PHE A 5 -24.75 26.02 78.75
N LEU A 6 -25.25 25.56 77.60
CA LEU A 6 -24.62 24.49 76.83
C LEU A 6 -23.25 24.92 76.28
N LEU A 7 -23.12 26.16 75.78
CA LEU A 7 -21.85 26.75 75.36
C LEU A 7 -20.84 26.88 76.51
N ILE A 8 -21.29 27.23 77.72
CA ILE A 8 -20.44 27.32 78.92
C ILE A 8 -20.02 25.93 79.42
N ILE A 9 -20.90 24.92 79.39
CA ILE A 9 -20.56 23.53 79.74
C ILE A 9 -19.60 22.92 78.71
N ILE A 10 -19.78 23.22 77.42
CA ILE A 10 -18.85 22.80 76.36
C ILE A 10 -17.48 23.49 76.52
N PHE A 11 -17.45 24.75 77.00
CA PHE A 11 -16.20 25.45 77.33
C PHE A 11 -15.52 24.91 78.60
N LEU A 12 -16.28 24.48 79.62
CA LEU A 12 -15.74 23.98 80.88
C LEU A 12 -15.23 22.53 80.82
N ILE A 13 -15.58 21.75 79.78
CA ILE A 13 -15.08 20.37 79.62
C ILE A 13 -13.74 20.33 78.84
N LYS A 14 -13.23 21.46 78.35
CA LYS A 14 -11.91 21.57 77.68
C LYS A 14 -10.81 21.96 78.69
N LEU A 15 -10.61 21.15 79.74
CA LEU A 15 -9.92 21.61 80.97
C LEU A 15 -8.44 21.22 81.16
N ASN A 16 -7.73 20.63 80.19
CA ASN A 16 -6.29 20.30 80.36
C ASN A 16 -5.39 20.59 79.15
N SER A 17 -5.86 21.33 78.13
CA SER A 17 -4.98 21.70 77.01
C SER A 17 -4.06 22.86 77.41
N GLU A 18 -2.75 22.66 77.41
CA GLU A 18 -1.78 23.74 77.64
C GLU A 18 -1.74 24.64 76.39
N ILE A 19 -2.12 25.91 76.55
CA ILE A 19 -2.10 26.91 75.47
C ILE A 19 -0.67 27.40 75.27
N VAL A 20 -0.20 27.43 74.03
CA VAL A 20 1.16 27.81 73.68
C VAL A 20 1.18 28.97 72.70
N ASN A 21 1.95 30.01 73.04
CA ASN A 21 2.09 31.24 72.25
C ASN A 21 3.51 31.46 71.68
N ASN A 22 4.52 30.73 72.15
CA ASN A 22 5.91 30.89 71.72
C ASN A 22 6.68 29.55 71.78
N ALA A 23 7.89 29.54 71.22
CA ALA A 23 8.70 28.32 71.11
C ALA A 23 9.18 27.78 72.45
N ASP A 24 9.50 28.66 73.41
CA ASP A 24 9.98 28.26 74.75
C ASP A 24 8.85 27.55 75.53
N GLU A 25 7.62 28.06 75.47
CA GLU A 25 6.44 27.40 76.02
C GLU A 25 6.20 26.02 75.38
N PHE A 26 6.31 25.92 74.06
CA PHE A 26 6.17 24.65 73.34
C PHE A 26 7.24 23.64 73.78
N GLN A 27 8.49 24.06 73.84
CA GLN A 27 9.64 23.23 74.21
C GLN A 27 9.57 22.78 75.68
N ASN A 28 9.12 23.66 76.58
CA ASN A 28 8.91 23.33 77.99
C ASN A 28 7.89 22.21 78.15
N ILE A 29 6.76 22.25 77.43
CA ILE A 29 5.74 21.19 77.49
C ILE A 29 6.29 19.85 76.99
N ILE A 30 6.98 19.86 75.84
CA ILE A 30 7.61 18.66 75.27
C ILE A 30 8.60 18.03 76.26
N SER A 31 9.32 18.84 77.04
CA SER A 31 10.32 18.37 77.99
C SER A 31 9.75 17.67 79.23
N LYS A 32 8.49 17.93 79.60
CA LYS A 32 7.83 17.37 80.80
C LYS A 32 7.42 15.91 80.62
N GLY A 33 6.96 15.52 79.43
CA GLY A 33 6.34 14.20 79.20
C GLY A 33 5.01 14.02 79.95
N GLY A 34 4.44 12.81 79.91
CA GLY A 34 3.17 12.49 80.60
C GLY A 34 2.36 11.42 79.86
N ASP A 35 1.34 10.87 80.51
CA ASP A 35 0.46 9.89 79.85
C ASP A 35 -0.29 10.54 78.66
N GLU A 36 -0.95 11.67 78.88
CA GLU A 36 -1.59 12.46 77.83
C GLU A 36 -1.06 13.90 77.86
N VAL A 37 -0.55 14.37 76.73
CA VAL A 37 -0.06 15.74 76.53
C VAL A 37 -0.93 16.40 75.47
N ASP A 38 -1.66 17.44 75.84
CA ASP A 38 -2.56 18.19 74.95
C ASP A 38 -2.06 19.64 74.81
N ILE A 39 -1.65 20.00 73.58
CA ILE A 39 -1.03 21.27 73.24
C ILE A 39 -1.96 22.02 72.30
N PHE A 40 -2.40 23.21 72.72
CA PHE A 40 -3.21 24.09 71.88
C PHE A 40 -2.36 25.27 71.37
N VAL A 41 -2.01 25.23 70.08
CA VAL A 41 -1.28 26.32 69.42
C VAL A 41 -2.28 27.35 68.95
N ASN A 42 -2.20 28.57 69.46
CA ASN A 42 -3.16 29.64 69.16
C ASN A 42 -2.54 30.81 68.37
N SER A 43 -1.35 30.63 67.81
CA SER A 43 -0.57 31.72 67.20
C SER A 43 0.45 31.18 66.20
N TYR A 44 1.21 32.10 65.59
CA TYR A 44 2.39 31.78 64.80
C TYR A 44 3.60 31.61 65.74
N ILE A 45 4.22 30.44 65.72
CA ILE A 45 5.38 30.10 66.54
C ILE A 45 6.58 29.82 65.62
N GLU A 46 7.66 30.58 65.81
CA GLU A 46 8.94 30.37 65.14
C GLU A 46 9.88 29.51 65.99
N ILE A 47 10.32 28.37 65.46
CA ILE A 47 11.16 27.37 66.11
C ILE A 47 12.58 27.44 65.53
N LYS A 48 13.59 27.63 66.39
CA LYS A 48 15.00 27.78 65.97
C LYS A 48 15.79 26.47 65.93
N GLU A 49 15.34 25.45 66.67
CA GLU A 49 16.04 24.17 66.83
C GLU A 49 15.12 22.98 66.56
N SER A 50 15.69 21.80 66.31
CA SER A 50 14.87 20.58 66.17
C SER A 50 14.18 20.23 67.49
N LEU A 51 12.90 19.90 67.42
CA LEU A 51 12.12 19.51 68.59
C LEU A 51 12.09 17.98 68.69
N ASN A 52 12.68 17.42 69.74
CA ASN A 52 12.77 15.97 69.95
C ASN A 52 11.89 15.54 71.14
N PHE A 53 10.89 14.70 70.88
CA PHE A 53 10.05 14.11 71.93
C PHE A 53 10.75 12.90 72.55
N ASN A 54 11.68 13.14 73.47
CA ASN A 54 12.50 12.09 74.10
C ASN A 54 11.91 11.49 75.38
N LYS A 55 10.87 12.12 75.95
CA LYS A 55 10.19 11.60 77.14
C LYS A 55 9.04 10.67 76.75
N PRO A 56 8.74 9.64 77.55
CA PRO A 56 7.62 8.75 77.28
C PRO A 56 6.31 9.53 77.30
N VAL A 57 5.54 9.41 76.20
CA VAL A 57 4.21 9.99 76.04
C VAL A 57 3.28 8.93 75.45
N LYS A 58 2.20 8.60 76.17
CA LYS A 58 1.25 7.60 75.67
C LYS A 58 0.37 8.19 74.55
N LYS A 59 -0.07 9.44 74.69
CA LYS A 59 -0.84 10.15 73.67
C LYS A 59 -0.48 11.64 73.63
N LEU A 60 -0.12 12.14 72.47
CA LEU A 60 0.16 13.54 72.20
C LEU A 60 -0.93 14.11 71.29
N LEU A 61 -1.56 15.21 71.68
CA LEU A 61 -2.47 16.00 70.86
C LEU A 61 -1.85 17.39 70.64
N ILE A 62 -1.74 17.80 69.37
CA ILE A 62 -1.37 19.16 68.96
C ILE A 62 -2.55 19.66 68.14
N ASP A 63 -3.33 20.59 68.68
CA ASP A 63 -4.49 21.18 68.03
C ASP A 63 -4.29 22.69 67.84
N GLY A 64 -5.02 23.27 66.90
CA GLY A 64 -4.91 24.68 66.56
C GLY A 64 -6.20 25.27 65.99
N ILE A 65 -6.06 26.48 65.45
CA ILE A 65 -7.09 27.18 64.70
C ILE A 65 -6.69 27.10 63.22
N PRO A 66 -7.55 26.54 62.34
CA PRO A 66 -7.22 26.41 60.92
C PRO A 66 -6.77 27.76 60.32
N TYR A 67 -5.72 27.73 59.50
CA TYR A 67 -5.07 28.88 58.85
C TYR A 67 -4.38 29.91 59.76
N TYR A 68 -4.65 29.91 61.06
CA TYR A 68 -4.06 30.88 62.00
C TYR A 68 -2.90 30.31 62.81
N SER A 69 -3.03 29.06 63.25
CA SER A 69 -1.98 28.38 64.03
C SER A 69 -0.90 27.85 63.10
N VAL A 70 0.36 28.29 63.32
CA VAL A 70 1.50 27.93 62.48
C VAL A 70 2.71 27.56 63.34
N LEU A 71 3.31 26.41 63.10
CA LEU A 71 4.63 26.04 63.60
C LEU A 71 5.63 26.17 62.46
N SER A 72 6.54 27.15 62.54
CA SER A 72 7.49 27.46 61.47
C SER A 72 8.92 27.29 61.95
N PHE A 73 9.71 26.47 61.28
CA PHE A 73 11.14 26.29 61.59
C PHE A 73 11.96 27.33 60.82
N PHE A 74 12.77 28.10 61.54
CA PHE A 74 13.65 29.12 60.95
C PHE A 74 14.68 28.50 59.99
N ASP A 75 15.24 27.35 60.38
CA ASP A 75 16.16 26.55 59.58
C ASP A 75 15.45 25.26 59.13
N PHE A 76 15.25 25.12 57.83
CA PHE A 76 14.59 23.96 57.24
C PHE A 76 15.43 22.68 57.29
N SER A 77 16.67 22.72 57.78
CA SER A 77 17.42 21.52 58.17
C SER A 77 16.91 20.91 59.49
N LYS A 78 16.18 21.70 60.29
CA LYS A 78 15.56 21.26 61.54
C LYS A 78 14.26 20.52 61.28
N GLN A 79 13.84 19.76 62.28
CA GLN A 79 12.67 18.90 62.17
C GLN A 79 11.91 18.75 63.49
N LEU A 80 10.63 18.47 63.36
CA LEU A 80 9.76 17.97 64.42
C LEU A 80 9.93 16.45 64.50
N ASN A 81 10.66 15.96 65.51
CA ASN A 81 11.07 14.57 65.64
C ASN A 81 10.30 13.85 66.76
N PHE A 82 9.45 12.91 66.36
CA PHE A 82 8.73 12.03 67.24
C PHE A 82 9.50 10.71 67.39
N THR A 83 10.07 10.49 68.57
CA THR A 83 10.84 9.26 68.86
C THR A 83 9.92 8.11 69.26
N SER A 84 10.50 6.91 69.43
CA SER A 84 9.82 5.70 69.90
C SER A 84 9.19 5.84 71.30
N ASN A 85 9.49 6.93 72.02
CA ASN A 85 8.89 7.24 73.31
C ASN A 85 7.44 7.75 73.19
N VAL A 86 6.98 8.12 71.99
CA VAL A 86 5.60 8.58 71.75
C VAL A 86 4.79 7.46 71.09
N ASN A 87 3.76 6.96 71.76
CA ASN A 87 2.94 5.85 71.23
C ASN A 87 1.87 6.32 70.23
N GLU A 88 1.16 7.40 70.55
CA GLU A 88 0.03 7.93 69.76
C GLU A 88 0.15 9.45 69.57
N ILE A 89 -0.04 9.92 68.34
CA ILE A 89 0.08 11.33 67.96
C ILE A 89 -1.18 11.77 67.21
N HIS A 90 -1.75 12.91 67.60
CA HIS A 90 -2.85 13.59 66.92
C HIS A 90 -2.41 15.02 66.60
N ILE A 91 -2.40 15.40 65.32
CA ILE A 91 -2.12 16.78 64.88
C ILE A 91 -3.34 17.30 64.13
N LYS A 92 -3.91 18.42 64.56
CA LYS A 92 -5.16 18.95 64.00
C LYS A 92 -5.10 20.45 63.77
N ASN A 93 -5.78 20.90 62.72
CA ASN A 93 -6.14 22.31 62.52
C ASN A 93 -4.95 23.29 62.57
N ILE A 94 -3.80 22.90 62.04
CA ILE A 94 -2.54 23.66 62.17
C ILE A 94 -1.74 23.62 60.87
N SER A 95 -0.90 24.64 60.66
CA SER A 95 0.10 24.64 59.59
C SER A 95 1.49 24.36 60.14
N ILE A 96 2.26 23.51 59.49
CA ILE A 96 3.65 23.20 59.84
C ILE A 96 4.53 23.58 58.66
N VAL A 97 5.47 24.50 58.88
CA VAL A 97 6.51 24.90 57.92
C VAL A 97 7.85 24.37 58.42
N GLY A 98 8.22 23.16 57.98
CA GLY A 98 9.42 22.45 58.42
C GLY A 98 9.28 20.93 58.25
N ASN A 99 10.35 20.19 58.49
CA ASN A 99 10.33 18.73 58.31
C ASN A 99 9.68 18.03 59.51
N ILE A 100 9.06 16.88 59.26
CA ILE A 100 8.48 16.01 60.28
C ILE A 100 9.09 14.62 60.16
N TYR A 101 9.51 14.04 61.28
CA TYR A 101 10.10 12.70 61.33
C TYR A 101 9.39 11.84 62.40
N PHE A 102 8.91 10.66 61.99
CA PHE A 102 8.29 9.66 62.86
C PHE A 102 9.19 8.45 63.02
N ASN A 103 9.52 8.07 64.26
CA ASN A 103 10.34 6.90 64.53
C ASN A 103 9.64 5.96 65.50
N ASP A 104 9.24 4.79 65.03
CA ASP A 104 8.64 3.73 65.86
C ASP A 104 7.38 4.15 66.67
N THR A 105 6.68 5.19 66.22
CA THR A 105 5.35 5.58 66.74
C THR A 105 4.27 4.59 66.26
N LYS A 106 3.42 4.12 67.19
CA LYS A 106 2.38 3.12 66.87
C LYS A 106 1.22 3.71 66.08
N LYS A 107 0.72 4.89 66.48
CA LYS A 107 -0.49 5.50 65.92
C LYS A 107 -0.25 6.98 65.60
N ILE A 108 -0.49 7.38 64.36
CA ILE A 108 -0.36 8.77 63.93
C ILE A 108 -1.66 9.17 63.25
N PHE A 109 -2.27 10.27 63.69
CA PHE A 109 -3.48 10.85 63.12
C PHE A 109 -3.24 12.34 62.83
N MET A 110 -3.45 12.74 61.58
CA MET A 110 -3.41 14.14 61.16
C MET A 110 -4.73 14.50 60.47
N ASP A 111 -5.35 15.60 60.88
CA ASP A 111 -6.62 16.06 60.31
C ASP A 111 -6.63 17.58 60.11
N ASN A 112 -6.90 18.02 58.88
CA ASN A 112 -6.94 19.43 58.51
C ASN A 112 -5.62 20.16 58.81
N VAL A 113 -4.52 19.57 58.31
CA VAL A 113 -3.15 20.07 58.53
C VAL A 113 -2.54 20.50 57.20
N SER A 114 -1.95 21.70 57.18
CA SER A 114 -1.16 22.19 56.04
C SER A 114 0.32 21.96 56.33
N ILE A 115 1.05 21.25 55.47
CA ILE A 115 2.46 20.93 55.67
C ILE A 115 3.26 21.53 54.53
N ASN A 116 4.20 22.40 54.86
CA ASN A 116 5.26 22.86 53.98
C ASN A 116 6.58 22.29 54.49
N GLY A 117 7.07 21.17 53.94
CA GLY A 117 8.26 20.48 54.47
C GLY A 117 8.40 19.05 53.98
N ASN A 118 9.41 18.31 54.44
CA ASN A 118 9.50 16.88 54.16
C ASN A 118 8.83 16.07 55.29
N ILE A 119 8.23 14.93 54.93
CA ILE A 119 7.66 13.99 55.90
C ILE A 119 8.42 12.68 55.78
N TYR A 120 8.96 12.20 56.90
CA TYR A 120 9.76 11.00 56.95
C TYR A 120 9.25 10.08 58.04
N SER A 121 9.40 8.77 57.83
CA SER A 121 9.14 7.82 58.87
C SER A 121 10.01 6.57 58.80
N HIS A 122 10.22 5.94 59.95
CA HIS A 122 10.84 4.63 60.07
C HIS A 122 10.11 3.79 61.12
N PHE A 123 9.67 2.57 60.77
CA PHE A 123 8.89 1.73 61.68
C PHE A 123 9.23 0.23 61.64
N ASN A 124 9.62 -0.29 62.80
CA ASN A 124 9.62 -1.72 63.10
C ASN A 124 8.20 -2.25 63.34
N ASN A 125 7.35 -1.47 64.03
CA ASN A 125 5.97 -1.82 64.27
C ASN A 125 5.04 -0.60 64.33
N ASN A 126 4.29 -0.36 63.25
CA ASN A 126 3.26 0.67 63.17
C ASN A 126 1.86 0.04 63.06
N GLU A 127 0.91 0.55 63.86
CA GLU A 127 -0.50 0.17 63.75
C GLU A 127 -1.17 0.94 62.62
N TYR A 128 -1.08 2.28 62.62
CA TYR A 128 -1.54 3.11 61.50
C TYR A 128 -0.90 4.51 61.46
N ILE A 129 -0.95 5.10 60.26
CA ILE A 129 -0.72 6.52 59.97
C ILE A 129 -1.92 6.98 59.15
N LYS A 130 -2.68 7.93 59.66
CA LYS A 130 -3.91 8.41 59.02
C LYS A 130 -3.82 9.90 58.76
N LEU A 131 -3.87 10.26 57.49
CA LEU A 131 -3.73 11.60 56.95
C LEU A 131 -5.06 12.00 56.31
N VAL A 132 -5.79 12.93 56.93
CA VAL A 132 -7.12 13.38 56.48
C VAL A 132 -7.10 14.87 56.25
N ASN A 133 -7.67 15.35 55.14
CA ASN A 133 -7.73 16.78 54.82
C ASN A 133 -6.36 17.47 54.84
N ILE A 134 -5.31 16.78 54.40
CA ILE A 134 -3.95 17.33 54.37
C ILE A 134 -3.77 18.18 53.13
N VAL A 135 -3.08 19.32 53.27
CA VAL A 135 -2.55 20.10 52.15
C VAL A 135 -1.03 20.11 52.25
N TYR A 136 -0.36 19.43 51.33
CA TYR A 136 1.09 19.26 51.37
C TYR A 136 1.78 20.04 50.24
N ARG A 137 2.85 20.76 50.60
CA ARG A 137 3.80 21.40 49.66
C ARG A 137 5.24 21.13 50.13
N PRO A 138 6.21 20.91 49.22
CA PRO A 138 7.59 20.76 49.62
C PRO A 138 8.26 22.13 49.79
N ILE A 139 9.25 22.19 50.67
CA ILE A 139 10.15 23.35 50.80
C ILE A 139 11.21 23.28 49.69
N SER A 140 11.90 24.40 49.44
CA SER A 140 13.02 24.52 48.50
C SER A 140 14.24 23.62 48.77
N ILE A 141 14.31 22.91 49.90
CA ILE A 141 15.39 21.95 50.16
C ILE A 141 15.17 20.69 49.32
N SER A 142 16.12 20.46 48.42
CA SER A 142 16.16 19.28 47.58
C SER A 142 16.27 17.98 48.40
N SER A 143 15.35 17.06 48.21
CA SER A 143 15.34 15.70 48.76
C SER A 143 15.16 14.66 47.65
N LYS A 144 15.55 13.41 47.90
CA LYS A 144 15.32 12.32 46.92
C LYS A 144 13.82 12.14 46.68
N ASN A 145 13.08 11.97 47.76
CA ASN A 145 11.63 12.07 47.77
C ASN A 145 11.20 12.99 48.91
N CYS A 146 10.14 13.74 48.67
CA CYS A 146 9.62 14.76 49.59
C CYS A 146 8.85 14.16 50.77
N ILE A 147 8.16 13.05 50.53
CA ILE A 147 7.49 12.24 51.55
C ILE A 147 8.05 10.81 51.46
N ASN A 148 8.53 10.27 52.57
CA ASN A 148 8.94 8.87 52.69
C ASN A 148 8.22 8.24 53.87
N LEU A 149 7.25 7.37 53.59
CA LEU A 149 6.45 6.70 54.60
C LEU A 149 6.64 5.18 54.59
N GLU A 150 6.73 4.62 55.79
CA GLU A 150 6.60 3.21 56.11
C GLU A 150 5.34 3.03 56.99
N GLY A 151 4.97 1.81 57.36
CA GLY A 151 3.81 1.58 58.24
C GLY A 151 2.46 1.51 57.51
N ASN A 152 1.37 1.31 58.25
CA ASN A 152 0.03 1.19 57.65
C ASN A 152 -0.56 2.57 57.37
N VAL A 153 -0.43 3.06 56.14
CA VAL A 153 -0.80 4.43 55.77
C VAL A 153 -2.22 4.48 55.20
N GLU A 154 -3.05 5.38 55.70
CA GLU A 154 -4.35 5.79 55.13
C GLU A 154 -4.33 7.30 54.83
N ILE A 155 -4.60 7.67 53.58
CA ILE A 155 -4.72 9.05 53.10
C ILE A 155 -6.15 9.24 52.58
N ASP A 156 -6.85 10.26 53.07
CA ASP A 156 -8.21 10.57 52.65
C ASP A 156 -8.42 12.08 52.46
N ASN A 157 -9.17 12.45 51.43
CA ASN A 157 -9.54 13.82 51.10
C ASN A 157 -8.36 14.83 51.17
N SER A 158 -7.18 14.44 50.67
CA SER A 158 -5.94 15.20 50.85
C SER A 158 -5.35 15.66 49.51
N GLN A 159 -4.55 16.73 49.53
CA GLN A 159 -3.93 17.36 48.37
C GLN A 159 -2.41 17.41 48.54
N PHE A 160 -1.66 16.91 47.56
CA PHE A 160 -0.20 16.88 47.57
C PHE A 160 0.34 17.52 46.29
N TYR A 161 1.19 18.53 46.46
CA TYR A 161 1.83 19.24 45.36
C TYR A 161 3.32 18.94 45.35
N GLY A 162 3.86 18.63 44.17
CA GLY A 162 5.28 18.40 43.92
C GLY A 162 6.05 19.69 43.66
N SER A 163 7.38 19.57 43.58
CA SER A 163 8.23 20.63 43.04
C SER A 163 9.59 20.05 42.61
N LEU A 164 10.46 20.89 42.02
CA LEU A 164 11.85 20.53 41.68
C LEU A 164 12.68 20.08 42.89
N SER A 165 12.25 20.40 44.13
CA SER A 165 12.92 19.89 45.32
C SER A 165 12.72 18.39 45.52
N CYS A 166 11.68 17.78 44.92
CA CYS A 166 11.46 16.34 44.93
C CYS A 166 12.24 15.68 43.77
N GLN A 167 13.53 15.39 43.97
CA GLN A 167 14.45 14.99 42.90
C GLN A 167 14.02 13.72 42.13
N GLN A 168 13.35 12.79 42.80
CA GLN A 168 12.81 11.59 42.18
C GLN A 168 11.28 11.66 42.17
N ARG A 169 10.66 11.62 43.35
CA ARG A 169 9.20 11.50 43.49
C ARG A 169 8.67 12.32 44.67
N LEU A 170 7.42 12.74 44.57
CA LEU A 170 6.70 13.44 45.64
C LEU A 170 6.52 12.53 46.86
N PHE A 171 6.11 11.28 46.65
CA PHE A 171 5.75 10.35 47.72
C PHE A 171 6.37 8.97 47.49
N ASP A 172 7.09 8.46 48.48
CA ASP A 172 7.70 7.13 48.50
C ASP A 172 7.14 6.29 49.65
N PHE A 173 6.68 5.09 49.31
CA PHE A 173 6.16 4.12 50.25
C PHE A 173 6.92 2.80 50.14
N ASN A 174 7.50 2.38 51.26
CA ASN A 174 8.06 1.04 51.41
C ASN A 174 7.24 0.24 52.42
N GLY A 175 6.50 -0.75 51.91
CA GLY A 175 5.66 -1.60 52.74
C GLY A 175 6.42 -2.67 53.51
N CYS A 176 7.72 -2.91 53.22
CA CYS A 176 8.55 -3.95 53.84
C CYS A 176 7.87 -5.35 53.86
N ASN A 177 7.03 -5.65 52.86
CA ASN A 177 6.17 -6.83 52.75
C ASN A 177 5.18 -7.04 53.91
N LYS A 178 5.02 -6.04 54.79
CA LYS A 178 4.20 -6.10 56.01
C LYS A 178 3.03 -5.13 55.95
N TYR A 179 3.28 -3.93 55.46
CA TYR A 179 2.39 -2.79 55.62
C TYR A 179 1.49 -2.52 54.42
N LYS A 180 0.41 -1.80 54.69
CA LYS A 180 -0.63 -1.44 53.72
C LYS A 180 -0.61 0.06 53.42
N LEU A 181 -1.04 0.42 52.21
CA LEU A 181 -1.26 1.81 51.80
C LEU A 181 -2.68 1.95 51.25
N ILE A 182 -3.44 2.91 51.76
CA ILE A 182 -4.79 3.23 51.31
C ILE A 182 -4.85 4.72 50.98
N ILE A 183 -5.22 5.08 49.76
CA ILE A 183 -5.40 6.47 49.31
C ILE A 183 -6.82 6.61 48.74
N LYS A 184 -7.59 7.59 49.22
CA LYS A 184 -8.98 7.82 48.79
C LYS A 184 -9.25 9.30 48.57
N ASN A 185 -10.09 9.61 47.58
CA ASN A 185 -10.67 10.95 47.36
C ASN A 185 -9.61 12.08 47.37
N SER A 186 -8.39 11.79 46.93
CA SER A 186 -7.25 12.68 47.08
C SER A 186 -6.78 13.23 45.74
N TYR A 187 -5.84 14.17 45.81
CA TYR A 187 -5.28 14.84 44.64
C TYR A 187 -3.76 14.90 44.77
N PHE A 188 -3.06 14.52 43.70
CA PHE A 188 -1.60 14.57 43.60
C PHE A 188 -1.22 15.31 42.32
N SER A 189 -0.42 16.37 42.44
CA SER A 189 0.15 17.09 41.31
C SER A 189 1.66 17.04 41.35
N GLY A 190 2.30 16.69 40.23
CA GLY A 190 3.75 16.82 40.06
C GLY A 190 4.21 18.25 39.75
N GLU A 191 3.29 19.18 39.51
CA GLU A 191 3.54 20.58 39.08
C GLU A 191 4.47 20.69 37.86
N ASN A 192 4.44 19.68 36.97
CA ASN A 192 5.35 19.48 35.84
C ASN A 192 6.84 19.42 36.22
N GLN A 193 7.14 19.14 37.49
CA GLN A 193 8.48 19.20 38.06
C GLN A 193 8.97 17.87 38.63
N CYS A 194 8.07 16.99 39.11
CA CYS A 194 8.43 15.67 39.60
C CYS A 194 7.34 14.62 39.32
N SER A 195 7.66 13.36 39.60
CA SER A 195 6.68 12.27 39.57
C SER A 195 5.93 12.12 40.90
N CYS A 196 4.75 11.49 40.90
CA CYS A 196 3.90 11.40 42.08
C CYS A 196 4.36 10.31 43.07
N LEU A 197 4.20 9.02 42.74
CA LEU A 197 4.28 7.94 43.72
C LEU A 197 5.38 6.90 43.41
N ASN A 198 6.15 6.49 44.42
CA ASN A 198 6.93 5.26 44.43
C ASN A 198 6.31 4.31 45.45
N ILE A 199 6.01 3.07 45.08
CA ILE A 199 5.41 2.10 45.97
C ILE A 199 6.16 0.79 45.80
N SER A 200 6.77 0.31 46.89
CA SER A 200 7.55 -0.92 46.91
C SER A 200 7.14 -1.82 48.08
N ASN A 201 7.16 -3.14 47.85
CA ASN A 201 6.96 -4.15 48.89
C ASN A 201 5.67 -3.97 49.72
N GLY A 202 4.61 -3.44 49.12
CA GLY A 202 3.31 -3.23 49.77
C GLY A 202 2.52 -4.53 49.90
N LYS A 203 2.13 -4.90 51.12
CA LYS A 203 1.29 -6.08 51.36
C LYS A 203 -0.08 -5.94 50.70
N GLU A 204 -0.66 -4.74 50.76
CA GLU A 204 -1.93 -4.39 50.15
C GLU A 204 -1.96 -2.88 49.89
N VAL A 205 -2.14 -2.48 48.65
CA VAL A 205 -2.17 -1.09 48.22
C VAL A 205 -3.49 -0.80 47.52
N LYS A 206 -4.25 0.18 47.98
CA LYS A 206 -5.57 0.56 47.44
C LYS A 206 -5.62 2.05 47.17
N ILE A 207 -5.83 2.45 45.92
CA ILE A 207 -6.02 3.85 45.53
C ILE A 207 -7.42 4.00 44.91
N LYS A 208 -8.25 4.90 45.42
CA LYS A 208 -9.64 5.07 44.97
C LYS A 208 -10.01 6.52 44.76
N ASN A 209 -10.79 6.83 43.72
CA ASN A 209 -11.36 8.16 43.48
C ASN A 209 -10.32 9.29 43.57
N THR A 210 -9.10 9.04 43.09
CA THR A 210 -7.96 9.96 43.26
C THR A 210 -7.56 10.54 41.90
N THR A 211 -7.19 11.81 41.88
CA THR A 211 -6.71 12.49 40.66
C THR A 211 -5.20 12.68 40.72
N PHE A 212 -4.53 12.37 39.62
CA PHE A 212 -3.10 12.60 39.40
C PHE A 212 -2.92 13.52 38.20
N GLU A 213 -2.16 14.59 38.34
CA GLU A 213 -1.89 15.49 37.22
C GLU A 213 -0.48 16.08 37.18
N ASN A 214 -0.10 16.58 35.99
CA ASN A 214 1.12 17.33 35.76
C ASN A 214 2.37 16.59 36.29
N SER A 215 2.38 15.27 36.18
CA SER A 215 3.48 14.44 36.67
C SER A 215 4.54 14.35 35.59
N HIS A 216 5.78 14.73 35.90
CA HIS A 216 6.85 14.81 34.90
C HIS A 216 8.19 14.29 35.41
N ILE A 217 8.85 13.47 34.59
CA ILE A 217 10.19 12.94 34.86
C ILE A 217 11.16 13.43 33.78
N PHE A 218 12.11 14.29 34.14
CA PHE A 218 13.17 14.78 33.23
C PHE A 218 14.46 13.96 33.24
N ARG A 219 14.57 12.93 34.09
CA ARG A 219 15.81 12.16 34.25
C ARG A 219 15.69 10.83 33.52
N GLU A 220 16.68 10.53 32.68
CA GLU A 220 16.71 9.32 31.85
C GLU A 220 16.64 8.02 32.67
N ASN A 221 17.10 8.04 33.93
CA ASN A 221 17.16 6.85 34.79
C ASN A 221 15.90 6.61 35.65
N LEU A 222 14.82 7.35 35.41
CA LEU A 222 13.58 7.22 36.16
C LEU A 222 12.44 6.79 35.22
N ASP A 223 11.77 5.70 35.59
CA ASP A 223 10.57 5.20 34.90
C ASP A 223 9.31 5.48 35.71
N GLY A 224 8.14 5.49 35.08
CA GLY A 224 6.82 5.60 35.72
C GLY A 224 6.43 7.05 35.96
N GLY A 225 5.93 7.74 34.93
CA GLY A 225 5.62 9.16 34.94
C GLY A 225 4.77 9.58 36.12
N VAL A 226 3.75 8.79 36.50
CA VAL A 226 2.95 9.00 37.72
C VAL A 226 3.37 8.05 38.85
N MET A 227 3.43 6.75 38.57
CA MET A 227 3.67 5.72 39.58
C MET A 227 4.74 4.72 39.15
N LYS A 228 5.69 4.46 40.06
CA LYS A 228 6.58 3.30 39.99
C LYS A 228 6.20 2.29 41.06
N LEU A 229 5.88 1.08 40.63
CA LEU A 229 5.26 0.05 41.44
C LEU A 229 6.11 -1.22 41.39
N SER A 230 6.51 -1.74 42.55
CA SER A 230 7.30 -2.97 42.63
C SER A 230 6.88 -3.89 43.77
N ASN A 231 6.92 -5.21 43.53
CA ASN A 231 6.74 -6.27 44.53
C ASN A 231 5.51 -6.05 45.45
N SER A 232 4.39 -5.58 44.91
CA SER A 232 3.21 -5.20 45.70
C SER A 232 1.92 -5.82 45.17
N TYR A 233 0.90 -5.96 46.02
CA TYR A 233 -0.49 -6.19 45.62
C TYR A 233 -1.22 -4.84 45.54
N MET A 234 -1.67 -4.44 44.35
CA MET A 234 -2.24 -3.12 44.12
C MET A 234 -3.61 -3.16 43.44
N ASN A 235 -4.51 -2.29 43.90
CA ASN A 235 -5.81 -2.06 43.32
C ASN A 235 -6.07 -0.55 43.16
N ILE A 236 -6.32 -0.09 41.93
CA ILE A 236 -6.57 1.32 41.57
C ILE A 236 -7.96 1.43 40.96
N ILE A 237 -8.86 2.19 41.59
CA ILE A 237 -10.28 2.24 41.20
C ILE A 237 -10.75 3.68 41.00
N ASN A 238 -11.42 3.95 39.88
CA ASN A 238 -12.08 5.23 39.58
C ASN A 238 -11.13 6.44 39.70
N CYS A 239 -9.89 6.31 39.23
CA CYS A 239 -8.89 7.37 39.29
C CYS A 239 -8.76 8.10 37.96
N LYS A 240 -8.31 9.36 38.01
CA LYS A 240 -8.12 10.21 36.83
C LYS A 240 -6.65 10.62 36.68
N PHE A 241 -6.16 10.67 35.45
CA PHE A 241 -4.78 11.00 35.11
C PHE A 241 -4.73 12.06 34.01
N PHE A 242 -4.13 13.22 34.29
CA PHE A 242 -4.05 14.35 33.34
C PHE A 242 -2.61 14.83 33.11
N ASN A 243 -2.24 15.09 31.86
CA ASN A 243 -1.00 15.81 31.50
C ASN A 243 0.28 15.18 32.10
N ASN A 244 0.45 13.86 31.97
CA ASN A 244 1.60 13.15 32.56
C ASN A 244 2.62 12.78 31.50
N ILE A 245 3.90 13.05 31.75
CA ILE A 245 4.98 12.78 30.80
C ILE A 245 6.12 12.03 31.49
N CYS A 246 6.54 10.92 30.88
CA CYS A 246 7.76 10.20 31.25
C CYS A 246 8.75 10.24 30.09
N LEU A 247 9.99 10.66 30.32
CA LEU A 247 11.03 10.54 29.29
C LEU A 247 11.42 9.08 29.02
N ASN A 248 11.19 8.16 29.97
CA ASN A 248 11.55 6.75 29.84
C ASN A 248 10.31 5.85 29.72
N ASN A 249 10.22 4.75 30.47
CA ASN A 249 9.14 3.78 30.34
C ASN A 249 7.96 4.10 31.28
N GLY A 250 6.74 3.79 30.86
CA GLY A 250 5.54 3.89 31.68
C GLY A 250 5.10 5.34 31.89
N GLY A 251 4.21 5.88 31.04
CA GLY A 251 3.77 7.27 31.18
C GLY A 251 2.92 7.50 32.43
N ILE A 252 2.14 6.49 32.82
CA ILE A 252 1.43 6.47 34.10
C ILE A 252 2.04 5.43 35.02
N PHE A 253 2.04 4.16 34.60
CA PHE A 253 2.46 3.05 35.44
C PHE A 253 3.76 2.42 34.94
N TYR A 254 4.73 2.28 35.84
CA TYR A 254 5.82 1.34 35.67
C TYR A 254 5.64 0.18 36.66
N LEU A 255 5.33 -1.01 36.14
CA LEU A 255 5.04 -2.21 36.93
C LEU A 255 6.22 -3.17 36.85
N HIS A 256 6.87 -3.44 38.00
CA HIS A 256 8.03 -4.31 38.07
C HIS A 256 7.84 -5.43 39.09
N ASN A 257 7.83 -6.69 38.62
CA ASN A 257 7.71 -7.89 39.47
C ASN A 257 6.51 -7.80 40.44
N MET A 258 5.34 -7.41 39.93
CA MET A 258 4.13 -7.23 40.76
C MET A 258 3.62 -8.54 41.34
N LEU A 259 3.13 -8.49 42.59
CA LEU A 259 2.46 -9.61 43.26
C LEU A 259 0.95 -9.63 43.00
N GLY A 260 0.38 -8.51 42.55
CA GLY A 260 -1.05 -8.33 42.25
C GLY A 260 -1.25 -6.96 41.61
N PHE A 261 -1.96 -6.85 40.49
CA PHE A 261 -2.32 -5.53 39.94
C PHE A 261 -3.70 -5.56 39.28
N GLU A 262 -4.59 -4.70 39.76
CA GLU A 262 -5.90 -4.45 39.17
C GLU A 262 -6.14 -2.94 39.08
N ALA A 263 -6.56 -2.49 37.90
CA ALA A 263 -6.94 -1.12 37.60
C ALA A 263 -8.33 -1.10 36.98
N GLU A 264 -9.27 -0.37 37.57
CA GLU A 264 -10.66 -0.33 37.13
C GLU A 264 -11.19 1.12 37.05
N GLY A 265 -11.93 1.44 35.99
CA GLY A 265 -12.65 2.71 35.88
C GLY A 265 -11.73 3.92 35.73
N LEU A 266 -10.62 3.78 35.00
CA LEU A 266 -9.64 4.86 34.88
C LEU A 266 -9.95 5.80 33.71
N GLU A 267 -9.79 7.10 33.94
CA GLU A 267 -9.80 8.11 32.87
C GLU A 267 -8.40 8.70 32.70
N ILE A 268 -7.87 8.62 31.49
CA ILE A 268 -6.50 9.01 31.16
C ILE A 268 -6.53 10.03 30.03
N PHE A 269 -5.94 11.19 30.25
CA PHE A 269 -5.90 12.28 29.28
C PHE A 269 -4.49 12.82 29.14
N ASN A 270 -4.06 13.05 27.90
CA ASN A 270 -2.80 13.72 27.58
C ASN A 270 -1.60 13.16 28.37
N SER A 271 -1.52 11.83 28.47
CA SER A 271 -0.50 11.14 29.24
C SER A 271 0.32 10.24 28.33
N THR A 272 1.65 10.29 28.44
CA THR A 272 2.56 9.59 27.51
C THR A 272 3.94 9.29 28.09
N ALA A 273 4.65 8.38 27.41
CA ALA A 273 6.04 8.04 27.61
C ALA A 273 6.80 8.20 26.29
N LEU A 274 8.02 8.74 26.31
CA LEU A 274 8.83 8.91 25.10
C LEU A 274 9.52 7.63 24.63
N ILE A 275 9.71 6.65 25.52
CA ILE A 275 10.33 5.36 25.17
C ILE A 275 9.25 4.30 25.01
N ASN A 276 8.72 3.72 26.08
CA ASN A 276 7.77 2.62 25.97
C ASN A 276 6.59 2.73 26.94
N GLY A 277 5.42 2.30 26.49
CA GLY A 277 4.27 2.09 27.38
C GLY A 277 3.68 3.40 27.92
N SER A 278 3.04 4.18 27.05
CA SER A 278 2.52 5.50 27.39
C SER A 278 1.46 5.46 28.49
N MET A 279 0.62 4.42 28.59
CA MET A 279 -0.15 4.18 29.81
C MET A 279 0.67 3.35 30.80
N ALA A 280 1.12 2.15 30.40
CA ALA A 280 1.93 1.33 31.29
C ALA A 280 3.05 0.55 30.61
N TYR A 281 4.14 0.39 31.36
CA TYR A 281 5.22 -0.54 31.06
C TYR A 281 5.23 -1.63 32.13
N ILE A 282 5.19 -2.90 31.69
CA ILE A 282 5.08 -4.06 32.57
C ILE A 282 6.25 -5.00 32.31
N ARG A 283 7.02 -5.29 33.36
CA ARG A 283 8.17 -6.18 33.32
C ARG A 283 8.15 -7.19 34.47
N THR A 284 8.26 -8.46 34.12
CA THR A 284 8.36 -9.58 35.07
C THR A 284 9.58 -10.42 34.76
N GLU A 285 10.57 -10.42 35.63
CA GLU A 285 11.87 -11.06 35.37
C GLU A 285 11.85 -12.58 35.57
N ASN A 286 10.96 -13.07 36.43
CA ASN A 286 10.90 -14.49 36.79
C ASN A 286 9.57 -15.11 36.39
N ASN A 287 9.63 -16.20 35.62
CA ASN A 287 8.47 -17.01 35.23
C ASN A 287 7.69 -17.59 36.44
N LYS A 288 8.27 -17.64 37.65
CA LYS A 288 7.52 -18.02 38.86
C LYS A 288 6.43 -16.99 39.22
N ASN A 289 6.61 -15.74 38.83
CA ASN A 289 5.68 -14.66 39.09
C ASN A 289 4.73 -14.48 37.89
N LYS A 290 3.97 -15.53 37.52
CA LYS A 290 2.97 -15.51 36.41
C LYS A 290 1.74 -14.67 36.74
N LEU A 291 1.93 -13.50 37.30
CA LEU A 291 0.81 -12.64 37.60
C LEU A 291 0.34 -11.88 36.37
N ILE A 292 -0.97 -11.74 36.27
CA ILE A 292 -1.65 -11.05 35.19
C ILE A 292 -2.08 -9.67 35.72
N ALA A 293 -1.56 -8.61 35.12
CA ALA A 293 -2.03 -7.25 35.39
C ALA A 293 -3.39 -7.04 34.71
N LYS A 294 -4.40 -6.62 35.47
CA LYS A 294 -5.78 -6.48 34.98
C LYS A 294 -6.14 -5.00 34.80
N PHE A 295 -6.67 -4.66 33.64
CA PHE A 295 -7.17 -3.33 33.29
C PHE A 295 -8.62 -3.43 32.83
N ARG A 296 -9.53 -2.76 33.53
CA ARG A 296 -10.98 -2.86 33.30
C ARG A 296 -11.62 -1.48 33.16
N ASN A 297 -12.51 -1.31 32.19
CA ASN A 297 -13.29 -0.08 32.03
C ASN A 297 -12.38 1.16 31.96
N ILE A 298 -11.45 1.17 31.01
CA ILE A 298 -10.44 2.24 30.88
C ILE A 298 -10.80 3.15 29.70
N ARG A 299 -10.66 4.45 29.90
CA ARG A 299 -10.80 5.47 28.87
C ARG A 299 -9.50 6.26 28.72
N GLN A 300 -8.87 6.21 27.55
CA GLN A 300 -7.60 6.90 27.26
C GLN A 300 -7.75 7.85 26.07
N ILE A 301 -7.40 9.13 26.23
CA ILE A 301 -7.58 10.15 25.18
C ILE A 301 -6.32 10.99 25.02
N ASN A 302 -5.95 11.25 23.76
CA ASN A 302 -4.85 12.13 23.35
C ASN A 302 -3.49 11.67 23.92
N THR A 303 -3.11 10.41 23.66
CA THR A 303 -1.80 9.90 24.08
C THR A 303 -0.77 10.00 22.97
N GLY A 304 0.45 10.36 23.35
CA GLY A 304 1.52 10.71 22.44
C GLY A 304 1.36 12.16 22.01
N ASN A 305 1.42 12.42 20.71
CA ASN A 305 1.31 13.74 20.10
C ASN A 305 2.34 14.76 20.60
N ILE A 306 3.48 14.29 21.09
CA ILE A 306 4.62 15.12 21.49
C ILE A 306 5.87 14.74 20.71
N PRO A 307 6.78 15.68 20.44
CA PRO A 307 8.05 15.37 19.82
C PRO A 307 8.94 14.54 20.75
N GLY A 308 9.90 13.82 20.16
CA GLY A 308 10.90 13.07 20.92
C GLY A 308 10.51 11.64 21.29
N MET A 309 9.33 11.15 20.88
CA MET A 309 9.02 9.73 20.98
C MET A 309 10.04 8.93 20.15
N THR A 310 10.56 7.86 20.74
CA THR A 310 11.62 7.01 20.16
C THR A 310 11.17 5.59 19.90
N SER A 311 10.13 5.12 20.59
CA SER A 311 9.55 3.80 20.44
C SER A 311 8.02 3.86 20.63
N GLY A 312 7.35 2.73 20.48
CA GLY A 312 5.89 2.59 20.49
C GLY A 312 5.32 2.15 21.84
N GLY A 313 4.12 1.55 21.79
CA GLY A 313 3.36 1.17 22.97
C GLY A 313 2.57 2.35 23.51
N LEU A 314 1.72 2.95 22.67
CA LEU A 314 0.86 4.08 23.06
C LEU A 314 -0.15 3.72 24.14
N ILE A 315 -0.37 2.43 24.40
CA ILE A 315 -1.13 1.92 25.54
C ILE A 315 -0.19 1.14 26.46
N LEU A 316 0.23 -0.06 26.05
CA LEU A 316 1.05 -0.94 26.88
C LEU A 316 2.33 -1.39 26.19
N HIS A 317 3.33 -1.65 27.02
CA HIS A 317 4.50 -2.44 26.64
C HIS A 317 4.71 -3.57 27.66
N LEU A 318 4.81 -4.82 27.18
CA LEU A 318 5.04 -6.02 27.97
C LEU A 318 6.40 -6.64 27.63
N SER A 319 7.24 -6.87 28.64
CA SER A 319 8.56 -7.51 28.46
C SER A 319 8.77 -8.71 29.40
N ASN A 320 9.72 -9.56 29.05
CA ASN A 320 10.06 -10.80 29.77
C ASN A 320 8.83 -11.73 29.92
N PHE A 321 8.42 -12.04 31.16
CA PHE A 321 7.29 -12.91 31.47
C PHE A 321 6.01 -12.12 31.83
N ALA A 322 5.94 -10.84 31.46
CA ALA A 322 4.79 -9.99 31.79
C ALA A 322 3.51 -10.50 31.12
N SER A 323 2.40 -10.47 31.86
CA SER A 323 1.07 -10.84 31.36
C SER A 323 0.07 -9.74 31.67
N ALA A 324 -0.81 -9.41 30.71
CA ALA A 324 -1.88 -8.43 30.89
C ALA A 324 -3.23 -8.95 30.40
N ASP A 325 -4.30 -8.56 31.10
CA ASP A 325 -5.69 -8.83 30.74
C ASP A 325 -6.45 -7.49 30.71
N ILE A 326 -7.04 -7.17 29.56
CA ILE A 326 -7.70 -5.90 29.27
C ILE A 326 -9.16 -6.17 28.94
N GLU A 327 -10.07 -5.46 29.59
CA GLU A 327 -11.52 -5.62 29.42
C GLU A 327 -12.21 -4.25 29.35
N ASN A 328 -13.02 -4.02 28.31
CA ASN A 328 -13.75 -2.77 28.08
C ASN A 328 -12.83 -1.54 28.03
N TYR A 329 -12.06 -1.43 26.95
CA TYR A 329 -11.07 -0.37 26.77
C TYR A 329 -11.49 0.56 25.62
N TYR A 330 -11.54 1.86 25.89
CA TYR A 330 -11.76 2.89 24.87
C TYR A 330 -10.53 3.77 24.75
N ALA A 331 -10.03 3.96 23.53
CA ALA A 331 -8.97 4.90 23.23
C ALA A 331 -9.31 5.85 22.08
N GLU A 332 -8.87 7.10 22.17
CA GLU A 332 -8.99 8.08 21.09
C GLU A 332 -7.70 8.89 20.89
N ASN A 333 -7.33 9.14 19.63
CA ASN A 333 -6.19 9.98 19.24
C ASN A 333 -4.86 9.46 19.83
N LEU A 334 -4.49 8.22 19.48
CA LEU A 334 -3.17 7.65 19.79
C LEU A 334 -2.20 8.07 18.67
N ILE A 335 -1.30 9.01 18.92
CA ILE A 335 -0.51 9.66 17.85
C ILE A 335 0.99 9.58 18.14
N SER A 336 1.75 9.01 17.22
CA SER A 336 3.21 9.08 17.19
C SER A 336 3.68 9.72 15.88
N ASN A 337 4.11 10.99 15.95
CA ASN A 337 4.45 11.77 14.77
C ASN A 337 5.82 11.43 14.16
N ASN A 338 6.73 10.86 14.95
CA ASN A 338 8.15 10.74 14.56
C ASN A 338 8.63 9.29 14.41
N VAL A 339 7.95 8.33 15.04
CA VAL A 339 8.41 6.94 15.13
C VAL A 339 7.22 5.98 15.08
N SER A 340 7.47 4.73 15.44
CA SER A 340 6.46 3.71 15.72
C SER A 340 5.23 4.26 16.48
N GLY A 341 4.03 3.85 16.04
CA GLY A 341 2.74 4.24 16.60
C GLY A 341 1.92 3.09 17.19
N GLY A 342 2.51 1.91 17.38
CA GLY A 342 1.77 0.75 17.89
C GLY A 342 1.14 0.96 19.27
N ALA A 343 -0.12 0.56 19.43
CA ALA A 343 -0.84 0.63 20.70
C ALA A 343 -0.27 -0.35 21.74
N PHE A 344 0.02 -1.58 21.32
CA PHE A 344 0.56 -2.64 22.18
C PHE A 344 1.91 -3.13 21.66
N TYR A 345 2.89 -3.17 22.56
CA TYR A 345 4.23 -3.72 22.30
C TYR A 345 4.49 -4.93 23.19
N LEU A 346 4.97 -6.02 22.60
CA LEU A 346 5.25 -7.26 23.30
C LEU A 346 6.63 -7.79 22.94
N ALA A 347 7.37 -8.22 23.97
CA ALA A 347 8.67 -8.86 23.83
C ALA A 347 8.76 -10.17 24.63
N ASP A 348 9.76 -10.99 24.30
CA ASP A 348 10.17 -12.18 25.04
C ASP A 348 9.08 -13.27 25.16
N ASN A 349 8.60 -13.54 26.39
CA ASN A 349 7.61 -14.58 26.73
C ASN A 349 6.31 -13.96 27.26
N SER A 350 5.98 -12.76 26.78
CA SER A 350 4.85 -11.99 27.29
C SER A 350 3.50 -12.51 26.79
N LYS A 351 2.44 -12.19 27.54
CA LYS A 351 1.07 -12.61 27.23
C LYS A 351 0.08 -11.45 27.30
N LEU A 352 -0.84 -11.40 26.35
CA LEU A 352 -1.83 -10.34 26.28
C LEU A 352 -3.21 -10.91 25.95
N THR A 353 -4.17 -10.64 26.81
CA THR A 353 -5.60 -10.92 26.58
C THR A 353 -6.35 -9.60 26.50
N ILE A 354 -7.16 -9.41 25.47
CA ILE A 354 -8.01 -8.23 25.28
C ILE A 354 -9.44 -8.65 24.97
N LYS A 355 -10.42 -8.06 25.66
CA LYS A 355 -11.85 -8.23 25.44
C LYS A 355 -12.53 -6.87 25.35
N ASN A 356 -13.28 -6.64 24.28
CA ASN A 356 -14.03 -5.39 24.06
C ASN A 356 -13.10 -4.17 24.05
N ILE A 357 -12.41 -3.93 22.95
CA ILE A 357 -11.58 -2.73 22.75
C ILE A 357 -12.07 -1.91 21.57
N GLU A 358 -12.16 -0.60 21.76
CA GLU A 358 -12.44 0.36 20.70
C GLU A 358 -11.32 1.40 20.67
N ILE A 359 -10.68 1.56 19.50
CA ILE A 359 -9.68 2.60 19.29
C ILE A 359 -10.10 3.44 18.09
N ASN A 360 -10.38 4.71 18.37
CA ASN A 360 -10.67 5.69 17.35
C ASN A 360 -9.43 6.56 17.09
N LYS A 361 -8.87 6.40 15.91
CA LYS A 361 -7.68 7.08 15.39
C LYS A 361 -6.36 6.65 16.04
N ILE A 362 -5.53 6.00 15.23
CA ILE A 362 -4.14 5.67 15.57
C ILE A 362 -3.24 6.19 14.44
N LEU A 363 -2.20 6.93 14.79
CA LEU A 363 -1.21 7.43 13.84
C LEU A 363 0.18 6.95 14.23
N GLY A 364 0.88 6.32 13.29
CA GLY A 364 2.30 6.00 13.39
C GLY A 364 3.11 6.60 12.25
N ASN A 365 4.42 6.63 12.46
CA ASN A 365 5.42 7.02 11.48
C ASN A 365 6.67 6.12 11.60
N GLY A 366 6.48 4.80 11.63
CA GLY A 366 7.56 3.81 11.84
C GLY A 366 7.34 2.46 11.17
N ILE A 367 8.28 1.53 11.40
CA ILE A 367 8.20 0.12 10.98
C ILE A 367 7.58 -0.68 12.12
N ASP A 368 6.27 -0.79 12.12
CA ASP A 368 5.52 -1.49 13.16
C ASP A 368 4.06 -1.75 12.77
N GLY A 369 3.36 -2.48 13.63
CA GLY A 369 1.92 -2.66 13.61
C GLY A 369 1.22 -1.63 14.50
N LEU A 370 0.27 -0.86 13.96
CA LEU A 370 -0.39 0.19 14.75
C LEU A 370 -1.26 -0.35 15.89
N PHE A 371 -1.82 -1.56 15.79
CA PHE A 371 -2.54 -2.16 16.90
C PHE A 371 -1.61 -2.98 17.80
N ILE A 372 -0.99 -4.05 17.28
CA ILE A 372 -0.08 -4.89 18.08
C ILE A 372 1.22 -5.13 17.33
N THR A 373 2.33 -4.91 18.02
CA THR A 373 3.68 -5.25 17.54
C THR A 373 4.34 -6.23 18.49
N SER A 374 4.87 -7.33 17.96
CA SER A 374 5.81 -8.20 18.68
C SER A 374 7.22 -8.05 18.12
N TYR A 375 8.21 -8.09 19.00
CA TYR A 375 9.62 -8.04 18.64
C TYR A 375 10.46 -8.84 19.64
N ASN A 376 11.60 -9.39 19.22
CA ASN A 376 12.43 -10.28 20.06
C ASN A 376 11.61 -11.38 20.76
N ALA A 377 10.64 -11.93 20.05
CA ALA A 377 9.69 -12.87 20.61
C ALA A 377 10.29 -14.28 20.72
N ILE A 378 9.99 -14.94 21.84
CA ILE A 378 10.40 -16.32 22.14
C ILE A 378 9.19 -17.24 22.20
N ASP A 379 8.14 -16.81 22.92
CA ASP A 379 6.86 -17.51 23.09
C ASP A 379 5.77 -16.50 23.51
N ILE A 380 5.44 -15.59 22.59
CA ILE A 380 4.42 -14.57 22.83
C ILE A 380 3.04 -15.14 22.53
N ASN A 381 2.10 -14.93 23.46
CA ASN A 381 0.73 -15.42 23.33
C ASN A 381 -0.28 -14.27 23.40
N ILE A 382 -1.04 -14.07 22.33
CA ILE A 382 -2.00 -12.97 22.18
C ILE A 382 -3.41 -13.52 21.94
N SER A 383 -4.40 -13.00 22.66
CA SER A 383 -5.81 -13.31 22.43
C SER A 383 -6.64 -12.03 22.49
N VAL A 384 -7.33 -11.70 21.40
CA VAL A 384 -8.15 -10.50 21.28
C VAL A 384 -9.55 -10.89 20.83
N THR A 385 -10.58 -10.46 21.56
CA THR A 385 -11.99 -10.73 21.23
C THR A 385 -12.78 -9.42 21.27
N ASN A 386 -13.65 -9.21 20.27
CA ASN A 386 -14.49 -8.02 20.11
C ASN A 386 -13.65 -6.74 20.07
N TYR A 387 -13.14 -6.39 18.89
CA TYR A 387 -12.33 -5.18 18.72
C TYR A 387 -12.81 -4.33 17.55
N THR A 388 -12.81 -3.01 17.74
CA THR A 388 -13.13 -2.02 16.70
C THR A 388 -11.97 -1.03 16.58
N LEU A 389 -11.39 -0.94 15.39
CA LEU A 389 -10.30 -0.03 15.06
C LEU A 389 -10.74 0.86 13.90
N ASN A 390 -10.69 2.18 14.09
CA ASN A 390 -11.11 3.15 13.08
C ASN A 390 -10.03 4.22 12.87
N ASP A 391 -9.87 4.69 11.63
CA ASP A 391 -8.95 5.78 11.24
C ASP A 391 -7.47 5.47 11.56
N LEU A 392 -6.96 4.37 10.99
CA LEU A 392 -5.57 3.94 11.19
C LEU A 392 -4.68 4.56 10.11
N LYS A 393 -3.66 5.31 10.52
CA LYS A 393 -2.76 6.01 9.60
C LYS A 393 -1.29 5.70 9.86
N GLN A 394 -0.57 5.23 8.83
CA GLN A 394 0.87 4.98 8.91
C GLN A 394 1.59 5.84 7.86
N ASN A 395 2.31 6.86 8.32
CA ASN A 395 2.99 7.83 7.45
C ASN A 395 4.44 7.47 7.15
N TYR A 396 4.77 6.18 7.15
CA TYR A 396 6.12 5.71 6.93
C TYR A 396 6.33 5.23 5.49
N SER A 397 7.49 5.58 4.93
CA SER A 397 7.83 5.24 3.54
C SER A 397 8.34 3.81 3.36
N ARG A 398 8.79 3.16 4.44
CA ARG A 398 9.14 1.73 4.42
C ARG A 398 7.94 0.87 4.83
N GLN A 399 8.05 -0.42 4.55
CA GLN A 399 7.01 -1.39 4.85
C GLN A 399 6.66 -1.36 6.35
N SER A 400 5.37 -1.38 6.64
CA SER A 400 4.78 -1.25 7.97
C SER A 400 3.41 -1.95 7.96
N ALA A 401 2.74 -2.03 9.11
CA ALA A 401 1.43 -2.68 9.21
C ALA A 401 0.39 -1.81 9.94
N ALA A 402 -0.86 -1.85 9.49
CA ALA A 402 -1.97 -1.18 10.14
C ALA A 402 -2.48 -1.95 11.37
N PHE A 403 -2.56 -3.28 11.26
CA PHE A 403 -3.14 -4.12 12.31
C PHE A 403 -2.04 -4.75 13.15
N ILE A 404 -1.34 -5.75 12.60
CA ILE A 404 -0.34 -6.51 13.36
C ILE A 404 1.00 -6.55 12.65
N TRP A 405 2.06 -6.48 13.44
CA TRP A 405 3.42 -6.77 13.03
C TRP A 405 4.00 -7.80 13.99
N PHE A 406 4.16 -9.03 13.53
CA PHE A 406 4.70 -10.11 14.35
C PHE A 406 6.02 -10.63 13.82
N ASP A 407 7.01 -10.62 14.71
CA ASP A 407 8.32 -11.21 14.50
C ASP A 407 8.55 -12.36 15.46
N LEU A 408 9.01 -13.50 14.96
CA LEU A 408 9.44 -14.72 15.68
C LEU A 408 8.37 -15.34 16.61
N LYS A 409 8.11 -16.65 16.49
CA LYS A 409 7.43 -17.51 17.51
C LYS A 409 6.26 -16.88 18.30
N THR A 410 5.42 -16.10 17.63
CA THR A 410 4.24 -15.46 18.22
C THR A 410 3.00 -16.27 17.87
N THR A 411 2.20 -16.64 18.86
CA THR A 411 0.88 -17.26 18.67
C THR A 411 -0.21 -16.25 19.01
N ALA A 412 -1.08 -15.96 18.06
CA ALA A 412 -2.11 -14.94 18.20
C ALA A 412 -3.47 -15.43 17.72
N SER A 413 -4.53 -15.11 18.47
CA SER A 413 -5.92 -15.35 18.09
C SER A 413 -6.74 -14.07 18.15
N PHE A 414 -7.44 -13.75 17.07
CA PHE A 414 -8.29 -12.56 16.93
C PHE A 414 -9.72 -12.99 16.58
N LYS A 415 -10.72 -12.49 17.34
CA LYS A 415 -12.13 -12.84 17.16
C LYS A 415 -13.04 -11.62 17.12
N HIS A 416 -14.01 -11.59 16.20
CA HIS A 416 -15.02 -10.54 16.05
C HIS A 416 -14.40 -9.14 15.92
N GLY A 417 -13.66 -8.94 14.83
CA GLY A 417 -12.92 -7.72 14.55
C GLY A 417 -13.60 -6.82 13.52
N ASN A 418 -13.56 -5.51 13.74
CA ASN A 418 -13.97 -4.50 12.77
C ASN A 418 -12.85 -3.47 12.57
N ILE A 419 -12.29 -3.37 11.36
CA ILE A 419 -11.23 -2.43 11.02
C ILE A 419 -11.70 -1.55 9.86
N THR A 420 -11.76 -0.24 10.06
CA THR A 420 -12.26 0.69 9.03
C THR A 420 -11.32 1.88 8.85
N ASN A 421 -11.29 2.39 7.61
CA ASN A 421 -10.56 3.61 7.24
C ASN A 421 -9.05 3.50 7.54
N VAL A 422 -8.37 2.64 6.79
CA VAL A 422 -6.93 2.45 6.89
C VAL A 422 -6.23 3.19 5.75
N ASN A 423 -5.21 3.99 6.06
CA ASN A 423 -4.48 4.76 5.07
C ASN A 423 -2.97 4.77 5.38
N GLY A 424 -2.13 4.47 4.40
CA GLY A 424 -0.68 4.62 4.56
C GLY A 424 0.07 4.72 3.26
N GLU A 425 1.34 5.11 3.35
CA GLU A 425 2.21 5.16 2.17
C GLU A 425 2.64 3.76 1.75
N ASN A 426 3.29 3.01 2.66
CA ASN A 426 3.82 1.68 2.40
C ASN A 426 3.36 0.70 3.50
N ILE A 427 2.08 0.37 3.45
CA ILE A 427 1.37 -0.26 4.56
C ILE A 427 0.73 -1.58 4.13
N ASN A 428 0.91 -2.60 4.97
CA ASN A 428 0.20 -3.86 4.93
C ASN A 428 -0.94 -3.80 5.96
N LEU A 429 -1.97 -4.62 5.84
CA LEU A 429 -2.85 -4.84 7.00
C LEU A 429 -2.10 -5.65 8.06
N MET A 430 -1.46 -6.74 7.65
CA MET A 430 -0.76 -7.66 8.54
C MET A 430 0.63 -8.00 8.00
N TYR A 431 1.59 -8.06 8.91
CA TYR A 431 2.92 -8.62 8.68
C TYR A 431 3.17 -9.73 9.69
N ILE A 432 3.44 -10.93 9.21
CA ILE A 432 3.64 -12.15 10.01
C ILE A 432 4.97 -12.76 9.60
N SER A 433 5.88 -13.00 10.54
CA SER A 433 7.16 -13.62 10.21
C SER A 433 7.58 -14.77 11.11
N ASP A 434 8.57 -15.56 10.67
CA ASP A 434 9.33 -16.55 11.47
C ASP A 434 8.55 -17.40 12.50
N SER A 435 8.01 -18.55 12.09
CA SER A 435 7.25 -19.49 12.98
C SER A 435 6.01 -18.92 13.68
N CYS A 436 5.54 -17.72 13.31
CA CYS A 436 4.32 -17.17 13.90
C CYS A 436 3.06 -17.96 13.48
N LYS A 437 2.10 -18.05 14.39
CA LYS A 437 0.78 -18.67 14.17
C LYS A 437 -0.31 -17.65 14.46
N VAL A 438 -1.10 -17.32 13.45
CA VAL A 438 -2.16 -16.31 13.57
C VAL A 438 -3.49 -16.92 13.14
N ASP A 439 -4.43 -16.95 14.09
CA ASP A 439 -5.80 -17.41 13.89
C ASP A 439 -6.77 -16.21 13.92
N ILE A 440 -7.58 -16.04 12.88
CA ILE A 440 -8.58 -14.98 12.76
C ILE A 440 -9.97 -15.57 12.58
N GLU A 441 -10.93 -15.10 13.38
CA GLU A 441 -12.34 -15.49 13.30
C GLU A 441 -13.22 -14.23 13.22
N ASP A 442 -14.00 -14.12 12.14
CA ASP A 442 -14.96 -13.03 11.92
C ASP A 442 -14.32 -11.63 11.94
N LEU A 443 -13.44 -11.37 10.96
CA LEU A 443 -12.80 -10.07 10.77
C LEU A 443 -13.43 -9.35 9.58
N TYR A 444 -13.94 -8.14 9.82
CA TYR A 444 -14.39 -7.20 8.79
C TYR A 444 -13.39 -6.08 8.58
N VAL A 445 -12.98 -5.84 7.34
CA VAL A 445 -12.07 -4.76 6.93
C VAL A 445 -12.72 -3.95 5.80
N ASP A 446 -12.83 -2.63 5.99
CA ASP A 446 -13.38 -1.72 4.98
C ASP A 446 -12.52 -0.45 4.78
N ASN A 447 -12.47 0.03 3.54
CA ASN A 447 -11.73 1.23 3.13
C ASN A 447 -10.24 1.19 3.51
N PHE A 448 -9.52 0.20 2.97
CA PHE A 448 -8.07 0.12 3.09
C PHE A 448 -7.40 0.77 1.87
N PHE A 449 -6.42 1.64 2.11
CA PHE A 449 -5.62 2.27 1.08
C PHE A 449 -4.12 2.21 1.40
N SER A 450 -3.34 1.73 0.43
CA SER A 450 -1.88 1.86 0.41
C SER A 450 -1.45 2.60 -0.86
N LYS A 451 -0.58 3.60 -0.69
CA LYS A 451 -0.02 4.36 -1.82
C LYS A 451 1.00 3.55 -2.61
N THR A 452 1.70 2.60 -2.01
CA THR A 452 2.56 1.64 -2.72
C THR A 452 1.83 0.33 -2.92
N ALA A 453 2.18 -0.38 -4.00
CA ALA A 453 1.70 -1.73 -4.22
C ALA A 453 2.28 -2.63 -3.12
N ARG A 454 1.45 -3.12 -2.20
CA ARG A 454 1.85 -4.02 -1.13
C ARG A 454 0.80 -5.07 -0.88
N ALA A 455 1.27 -6.23 -0.43
CA ALA A 455 0.38 -7.27 -0.02
C ALA A 455 -0.45 -6.83 1.20
N LEU A 456 -1.76 -7.10 1.18
CA LEU A 456 -2.61 -6.77 2.33
C LEU A 456 -2.21 -7.62 3.54
N ILE A 457 -2.05 -8.92 3.35
CA ILE A 457 -1.54 -9.87 4.33
C ILE A 457 -0.22 -10.41 3.81
N ASN A 458 0.86 -10.13 4.52
CA ASN A 458 2.19 -10.62 4.17
C ASN A 458 2.67 -11.58 5.26
N SER A 459 2.99 -12.81 4.88
CA SER A 459 3.46 -13.85 5.78
C SER A 459 4.77 -14.45 5.26
N HIS A 460 5.88 -14.08 5.89
CA HIS A 460 7.23 -14.42 5.46
C HIS A 460 8.00 -15.16 6.55
N SER A 461 8.38 -16.40 6.31
CA SER A 461 9.23 -17.16 7.24
C SER A 461 10.59 -17.46 6.64
N ASN A 462 11.51 -17.96 7.47
CA ASN A 462 12.80 -18.54 7.08
C ASN A 462 12.69 -20.06 6.82
N GLU A 463 13.57 -20.63 6.00
CA GLU A 463 13.38 -21.92 5.28
C GLU A 463 13.18 -23.13 6.22
N LYS A 464 13.58 -22.97 7.48
CA LYS A 464 13.55 -23.97 8.55
C LYS A 464 12.31 -23.90 9.43
N GLU A 465 11.53 -22.84 9.31
CA GLU A 465 10.48 -22.45 10.23
C GLU A 465 9.25 -22.08 9.39
N TYR A 466 8.07 -22.66 9.65
CA TYR A 466 6.86 -22.33 8.90
C TYR A 466 5.95 -21.46 9.75
N SER A 467 5.59 -20.28 9.25
CA SER A 467 4.47 -19.52 9.80
C SER A 467 3.14 -20.08 9.29
N SER A 468 2.07 -19.93 10.07
CA SER A 468 0.73 -20.35 9.69
C SER A 468 -0.29 -19.24 9.90
N PHE A 469 -1.11 -18.98 8.89
CA PHE A 469 -2.21 -18.02 8.93
C PHE A 469 -3.54 -18.71 8.67
N ILE A 470 -4.45 -18.70 9.64
CA ILE A 470 -5.79 -19.29 9.49
C ILE A 470 -6.81 -18.18 9.66
N ALA A 471 -7.72 -18.03 8.69
CA ALA A 471 -8.84 -17.10 8.77
C ALA A 471 -10.17 -17.80 8.48
N ASN A 472 -11.16 -17.56 9.33
CA ASN A 472 -12.54 -17.98 9.15
C ASN A 472 -13.43 -16.74 9.15
N LYS A 473 -14.35 -16.62 8.18
CA LYS A 473 -15.23 -15.45 8.01
C LYS A 473 -14.45 -14.12 7.84
N LEU A 474 -13.43 -14.13 7.00
CA LEU A 474 -12.71 -12.91 6.61
C LEU A 474 -13.55 -12.12 5.59
N ASN A 475 -13.94 -10.91 5.95
CA ASN A 475 -14.71 -10.01 5.10
C ASN A 475 -13.84 -8.81 4.70
N LEU A 476 -13.40 -8.76 3.45
CA LEU A 476 -12.61 -7.65 2.91
C LEU A 476 -13.45 -6.83 1.94
N ASN A 477 -13.50 -5.52 2.12
CA ASN A 477 -14.25 -4.61 1.25
C ASN A 477 -13.46 -3.33 0.95
N ASN A 478 -13.61 -2.81 -0.27
CA ASN A 478 -13.06 -1.52 -0.69
C ASN A 478 -11.54 -1.40 -0.44
N ILE A 479 -10.78 -2.39 -0.91
CA ILE A 479 -9.32 -2.42 -0.76
C ILE A 479 -8.67 -1.78 -2.00
N LYS A 480 -7.80 -0.80 -1.80
CA LYS A 480 -7.05 -0.10 -2.84
C LYS A 480 -5.55 -0.18 -2.53
N SER A 481 -4.89 -1.23 -3.02
CA SER A 481 -3.44 -1.43 -2.89
C SER A 481 -2.98 -2.36 -4.00
N GLN A 482 -2.29 -1.91 -5.05
CA GLN A 482 -1.99 -2.77 -6.23
C GLN A 482 -1.00 -3.94 -5.98
N GLY A 483 -0.94 -4.50 -4.77
CA GLY A 483 -0.32 -5.78 -4.49
C GLY A 483 -1.37 -6.87 -4.21
N ALA A 484 -0.88 -8.07 -3.97
CA ALA A 484 -1.71 -9.22 -3.66
C ALA A 484 -2.55 -9.01 -2.38
N ILE A 485 -3.71 -9.64 -2.27
CA ILE A 485 -4.37 -9.72 -0.96
C ILE A 485 -3.51 -10.53 0.01
N ILE A 486 -2.87 -11.60 -0.47
CA ILE A 486 -2.05 -12.49 0.34
C ILE A 486 -0.73 -12.75 -0.36
N GLU A 487 0.35 -12.56 0.39
CA GLU A 487 1.71 -12.91 0.00
C GLU A 487 2.27 -13.91 1.01
N LEU A 488 2.74 -15.06 0.52
CA LEU A 488 3.31 -16.14 1.34
C LEU A 488 4.73 -16.47 0.88
N LEU A 489 5.66 -16.48 1.84
CA LEU A 489 7.01 -17.03 1.72
C LEU A 489 7.27 -18.01 2.85
N TRP A 490 7.51 -19.28 2.50
CA TRP A 490 7.72 -20.39 3.44
C TRP A 490 6.65 -20.44 4.54
N SER A 491 5.38 -20.26 4.14
CA SER A 491 4.23 -20.08 5.02
C SER A 491 3.00 -20.79 4.48
N ASN A 492 2.11 -21.20 5.38
CA ASN A 492 0.84 -21.82 5.01
C ASN A 492 -0.34 -20.93 5.41
N ALA A 493 -1.33 -20.81 4.52
CA ALA A 493 -2.55 -20.07 4.80
C ALA A 493 -3.82 -20.85 4.47
N VAL A 494 -4.82 -20.75 5.36
CA VAL A 494 -6.15 -21.36 5.18
C VAL A 494 -7.22 -20.33 5.44
N ILE A 495 -8.03 -20.03 4.42
CA ILE A 495 -9.11 -19.05 4.49
C ILE A 495 -10.44 -19.75 4.21
N THR A 496 -11.39 -19.60 5.13
CA THR A 496 -12.67 -20.32 5.10
C THR A 496 -13.86 -19.38 5.27
N ASN A 497 -15.00 -19.69 4.63
CA ASN A 497 -16.28 -19.00 4.82
C ASN A 497 -16.21 -17.47 4.62
N SER A 498 -15.39 -17.01 3.68
CA SER A 498 -14.95 -15.62 3.58
C SER A 498 -15.57 -14.88 2.39
N ASN A 499 -15.60 -13.55 2.45
CA ASN A 499 -16.14 -12.68 1.40
C ASN A 499 -15.16 -11.55 1.07
N ILE A 500 -14.64 -11.55 -0.15
CA ILE A 500 -13.60 -10.63 -0.61
C ILE A 500 -14.17 -9.86 -1.79
N LYS A 501 -14.44 -8.57 -1.60
CA LYS A 501 -15.12 -7.75 -2.62
C LYS A 501 -14.53 -6.37 -2.84
N ASN A 502 -14.74 -5.84 -4.05
CA ASN A 502 -14.36 -4.48 -4.45
C ASN A 502 -12.86 -4.21 -4.23
N ILE A 503 -12.03 -5.05 -4.85
CA ILE A 503 -10.58 -5.01 -4.72
C ILE A 503 -10.00 -4.34 -5.97
N HIS A 504 -9.22 -3.29 -5.76
CA HIS A 504 -8.50 -2.53 -6.80
C HIS A 504 -9.40 -1.97 -7.90
N SER A 505 -10.61 -1.51 -7.53
CA SER A 505 -11.53 -0.85 -8.46
C SER A 505 -10.93 0.37 -9.18
N CYS A 506 -9.85 0.94 -8.66
CA CYS A 506 -9.07 1.98 -9.34
C CYS A 506 -8.41 1.51 -10.66
N TYR A 507 -8.25 0.20 -10.88
CA TYR A 507 -7.60 -0.37 -12.05
C TYR A 507 -8.39 -0.07 -13.33
N LEU A 508 -9.73 -0.15 -13.25
CA LEU A 508 -10.63 0.16 -14.38
C LEU A 508 -10.48 1.60 -14.91
N GLY A 509 -10.12 2.54 -14.04
CA GLY A 509 -9.92 3.94 -14.40
C GLY A 509 -8.48 4.32 -14.71
N ASN A 510 -7.53 3.38 -14.69
CA ASN A 510 -6.08 3.66 -14.66
C ASN A 510 -5.67 4.66 -13.56
N ASN A 511 -6.45 4.72 -12.47
CA ASN A 511 -6.27 5.68 -11.38
C ASN A 511 -5.48 5.10 -10.21
N CYS A 512 -5.07 3.83 -10.28
CA CYS A 512 -4.16 3.29 -9.28
C CYS A 512 -2.76 3.85 -9.54
N THR A 513 -2.39 4.92 -8.83
CA THR A 513 -1.09 5.60 -8.97
C THR A 513 -0.02 5.00 -8.06
N SER A 514 -0.05 3.69 -7.83
CA SER A 514 0.80 3.15 -6.77
C SER A 514 2.26 3.15 -7.17
N ARG A 515 3.13 3.54 -6.23
CA ARG A 515 4.58 3.44 -6.44
C ARG A 515 4.97 1.96 -6.43
N ARG A 516 5.74 1.54 -7.44
CA ARG A 516 6.26 0.18 -7.58
C ARG A 516 7.68 0.15 -7.03
N ASP A 517 7.86 -0.41 -5.84
CA ASP A 517 9.13 -0.48 -5.10
C ASP A 517 9.70 -1.93 -5.01
N GLY A 518 9.46 -2.76 -6.05
CA GLY A 518 9.59 -4.22 -6.02
C GLY A 518 9.53 -4.81 -7.44
N THR A 519 9.53 -6.14 -7.56
CA THR A 519 9.56 -6.77 -8.89
C THR A 519 8.21 -6.62 -9.60
N LEU A 520 8.23 -6.52 -10.93
CA LEU A 520 6.99 -6.42 -11.72
C LEU A 520 6.04 -7.59 -11.42
N ASP A 521 6.60 -8.77 -11.13
CA ASP A 521 5.81 -9.97 -10.95
C ASP A 521 5.04 -9.99 -9.61
N GLU A 522 5.59 -9.40 -8.54
CA GLU A 522 4.93 -9.20 -7.23
C GLU A 522 3.69 -8.31 -7.35
N TYR A 523 3.74 -7.27 -8.19
CA TYR A 523 2.68 -6.26 -8.32
C TYR A 523 1.59 -6.59 -9.32
N GLU A 524 1.76 -7.66 -10.09
CA GLU A 524 0.77 -8.09 -11.06
C GLU A 524 -0.19 -9.14 -10.50
N ALA A 525 0.10 -9.72 -9.33
CA ALA A 525 -0.76 -10.66 -8.63
C ALA A 525 -1.71 -9.94 -7.67
N GLU A 526 -3.02 -10.02 -7.93
CA GLU A 526 -4.01 -9.24 -7.18
C GLU A 526 -4.61 -9.99 -5.98
N ILE A 527 -4.67 -11.33 -6.02
CA ILE A 527 -5.25 -12.14 -4.94
C ILE A 527 -4.16 -12.84 -4.14
N GLY A 528 -3.31 -13.64 -4.79
CA GLY A 528 -2.32 -14.46 -4.11
C GLY A 528 -0.98 -14.50 -4.83
N TYR A 529 0.09 -14.16 -4.10
CA TYR A 529 1.47 -14.32 -4.53
C TYR A 529 2.18 -15.33 -3.62
N LEU A 530 2.55 -16.49 -4.15
CA LEU A 530 3.15 -17.58 -3.39
C LEU A 530 4.54 -17.87 -3.93
N HIS A 531 5.54 -17.87 -3.05
CA HIS A 531 6.90 -18.23 -3.43
C HIS A 531 7.63 -18.98 -2.33
N GLY A 532 8.48 -19.94 -2.71
CA GLY A 532 9.06 -20.90 -1.76
C GLY A 532 7.99 -21.82 -1.13
N ASN A 533 8.37 -22.94 -0.50
CA ASN A 533 7.43 -23.98 -0.04
C ASN A 533 6.22 -23.47 0.79
N CYS A 534 5.07 -23.24 0.15
CA CYS A 534 3.86 -22.64 0.70
C CYS A 534 2.61 -23.34 0.17
N ASP A 535 1.63 -23.52 1.06
CA ASP A 535 0.28 -23.95 0.71
C ASP A 535 -0.74 -22.83 1.03
N LEU A 536 -1.54 -22.43 0.04
CA LEU A 536 -2.70 -21.55 0.23
C LEU A 536 -3.99 -22.31 -0.06
N THR A 537 -4.92 -22.32 0.90
CA THR A 537 -6.23 -22.96 0.76
C THR A 537 -7.35 -21.94 0.95
N PHE A 538 -8.26 -21.85 -0.02
CA PHE A 538 -9.55 -21.18 0.13
C PHE A 538 -10.67 -22.22 0.16
N ASN A 539 -11.56 -22.11 1.14
CA ASN A 539 -12.74 -22.97 1.24
C ASN A 539 -13.99 -22.11 1.46
N ASN A 540 -15.07 -22.38 0.71
CA ASN A 540 -16.33 -21.62 0.81
C ASN A 540 -16.10 -20.10 0.80
N THR A 541 -15.33 -19.59 -0.17
CA THR A 541 -14.97 -18.18 -0.27
C THR A 541 -15.59 -17.53 -1.50
N LYS A 542 -16.16 -16.34 -1.32
CA LYS A 542 -16.71 -15.53 -2.41
C LYS A 542 -15.75 -14.40 -2.77
N PHE A 543 -15.37 -14.32 -4.04
CA PHE A 543 -14.59 -13.25 -4.64
C PHE A 543 -15.48 -12.44 -5.59
N GLU A 544 -15.59 -11.13 -5.41
CA GLU A 544 -16.49 -10.28 -6.21
C GLU A 544 -15.85 -8.94 -6.58
N ASN A 545 -15.94 -8.52 -7.84
CA ASN A 545 -15.40 -7.22 -8.29
C ASN A 545 -13.91 -7.04 -7.95
N ILE A 546 -13.07 -7.99 -8.39
CA ILE A 546 -11.61 -7.91 -8.27
C ILE A 546 -11.02 -7.57 -9.63
N TYR A 547 -10.12 -6.58 -9.67
CA TYR A 547 -9.59 -6.04 -10.92
C TYR A 547 -8.05 -6.02 -10.91
N GLY A 548 -7.42 -6.48 -11.98
CA GLY A 548 -5.99 -6.22 -12.20
C GLY A 548 -5.33 -7.07 -13.27
N VAL A 549 -4.05 -7.45 -13.10
CA VAL A 549 -3.31 -8.15 -14.15
C VAL A 549 -3.55 -9.67 -14.11
N ARG A 550 -3.30 -10.34 -12.98
CA ARG A 550 -3.59 -11.77 -12.78
C ARG A 550 -4.13 -12.01 -11.37
N GLY A 551 -4.94 -13.04 -11.19
CA GLY A 551 -5.46 -13.39 -9.86
C GLY A 551 -4.37 -13.96 -8.95
N PHE A 552 -3.74 -15.03 -9.40
CA PHE A 552 -2.73 -15.77 -8.62
C PHE A 552 -1.40 -15.91 -9.38
N SER A 553 -0.31 -15.91 -8.63
CA SER A 553 1.04 -16.18 -9.12
C SER A 553 1.74 -17.14 -8.15
N LEU A 554 2.07 -18.34 -8.61
CA LEU A 554 2.78 -19.36 -7.85
C LEU A 554 4.19 -19.52 -8.42
N ILE A 555 5.20 -19.50 -7.56
CA ILE A 555 6.61 -19.56 -7.96
C ILE A 555 7.30 -20.75 -7.28
N ASN A 556 7.98 -21.59 -8.06
CA ASN A 556 8.77 -22.74 -7.59
C ASN A 556 7.91 -23.89 -7.00
N ASN A 557 6.88 -24.34 -7.73
CA ASN A 557 6.08 -25.53 -7.36
C ASN A 557 5.24 -25.38 -6.06
N GLN A 558 4.58 -24.24 -5.87
CA GLN A 558 3.68 -24.05 -4.72
C GLN A 558 2.32 -24.70 -4.91
N LYS A 559 1.55 -24.83 -3.83
CA LYS A 559 0.20 -25.40 -3.88
C LYS A 559 -0.86 -24.33 -3.60
N LEU A 560 -1.81 -24.19 -4.52
CA LEU A 560 -3.04 -23.44 -4.34
C LEU A 560 -4.23 -24.41 -4.38
N GLU A 561 -5.06 -24.39 -3.34
CA GLU A 561 -6.28 -25.16 -3.25
C GLU A 561 -7.50 -24.23 -3.10
N ILE A 562 -8.53 -24.42 -3.93
CA ILE A 562 -9.76 -23.62 -3.91
C ILE A 562 -10.95 -24.59 -3.94
N ASN A 563 -11.72 -24.63 -2.86
CA ASN A 563 -12.85 -25.53 -2.68
C ASN A 563 -14.15 -24.76 -2.45
N ASP A 564 -15.24 -25.22 -3.06
CA ASP A 564 -16.61 -24.74 -2.83
C ASP A 564 -16.74 -23.21 -2.91
N SER A 565 -15.97 -22.57 -3.78
CA SER A 565 -15.80 -21.12 -3.83
C SER A 565 -16.44 -20.50 -5.07
N SER A 566 -16.44 -19.18 -5.16
CA SER A 566 -17.05 -18.48 -6.29
C SER A 566 -16.34 -17.17 -6.65
N PHE A 567 -16.26 -16.87 -7.94
CA PHE A 567 -15.71 -15.65 -8.50
C PHE A 567 -16.79 -14.97 -9.35
N TYR A 568 -17.05 -13.69 -9.10
CA TYR A 568 -18.10 -12.90 -9.73
C TYR A 568 -17.61 -11.53 -10.21
N ASN A 569 -17.92 -11.18 -11.46
CA ASN A 569 -17.71 -9.83 -12.01
C ASN A 569 -16.25 -9.33 -11.88
N CYS A 570 -15.28 -10.23 -12.00
CA CYS A 570 -13.86 -9.88 -11.92
C CYS A 570 -13.27 -9.58 -13.31
N TYR A 571 -12.18 -8.81 -13.34
CA TYR A 571 -11.36 -8.59 -14.54
C TYR A 571 -9.89 -8.87 -14.23
N PHE A 572 -9.28 -9.75 -15.02
CA PHE A 572 -7.84 -10.00 -14.96
C PHE A 572 -7.28 -10.00 -16.37
N LYS A 573 -6.33 -9.12 -16.67
CA LYS A 573 -5.72 -9.04 -18.01
C LYS A 573 -5.23 -10.41 -18.51
N ASN A 574 -4.53 -11.15 -17.66
CA ASN A 574 -3.97 -12.48 -17.93
C ASN A 574 -4.76 -13.60 -17.23
N GLY A 575 -6.06 -13.41 -17.02
CA GLY A 575 -6.90 -14.42 -16.37
C GLY A 575 -6.65 -14.59 -14.88
N ILE A 576 -7.45 -15.44 -14.23
CA ILE A 576 -7.33 -15.71 -12.80
C ILE A 576 -6.02 -16.44 -12.48
N PHE A 577 -5.68 -17.46 -13.27
CA PHE A 577 -4.46 -18.25 -13.10
C PHE A 577 -3.58 -18.11 -14.34
N GLU A 578 -2.42 -17.46 -14.17
CA GLU A 578 -1.39 -17.35 -15.21
C GLU A 578 -0.29 -18.39 -14.95
N ILE A 579 0.11 -19.13 -15.99
CA ILE A 579 1.22 -20.08 -15.94
C ILE A 579 2.25 -19.69 -16.97
N ASN A 580 3.49 -19.50 -16.52
CA ASN A 580 4.60 -19.10 -17.35
C ASN A 580 5.93 -19.60 -16.78
N ASN A 581 6.33 -20.82 -17.19
CA ASN A 581 7.58 -21.43 -16.75
C ASN A 581 8.84 -20.60 -17.08
N GLU A 582 8.81 -19.76 -18.12
CA GLU A 582 9.92 -18.83 -18.44
C GLU A 582 10.16 -17.77 -17.35
N LYS A 583 9.14 -17.47 -16.54
CA LYS A 583 9.21 -16.59 -15.37
C LYS A 583 9.22 -17.36 -14.04
N SER A 584 9.46 -18.66 -14.08
CA SER A 584 9.33 -19.55 -12.91
C SER A 584 7.93 -19.53 -12.28
N MET A 585 6.89 -19.18 -13.05
CA MET A 585 5.50 -19.20 -12.58
C MET A 585 4.92 -20.60 -12.79
N ASP A 586 5.29 -21.52 -11.90
CA ASP A 586 4.86 -22.92 -11.89
C ASP A 586 4.34 -23.37 -10.52
N GLY A 587 3.32 -24.24 -10.53
CA GLY A 587 2.65 -24.64 -9.30
C GLY A 587 1.53 -25.66 -9.49
N LYS A 588 1.08 -26.20 -8.35
CA LYS A 588 -0.03 -27.13 -8.24
C LYS A 588 -1.31 -26.38 -7.88
N TYR A 589 -2.27 -26.38 -8.79
CA TYR A 589 -3.58 -25.77 -8.65
C TYR A 589 -4.62 -26.88 -8.49
N VAL A 590 -5.33 -26.90 -7.37
CA VAL A 590 -6.41 -27.87 -7.08
C VAL A 590 -7.69 -27.09 -6.84
N ILE A 591 -8.61 -27.13 -7.80
CA ILE A 591 -9.83 -26.31 -7.78
C ILE A 591 -11.05 -27.24 -7.84
N ASN A 592 -11.85 -27.27 -6.78
CA ASN A 592 -13.02 -28.15 -6.69
C ASN A 592 -14.31 -27.34 -6.47
N ASN A 593 -15.39 -27.76 -7.12
CA ASN A 593 -16.75 -27.25 -6.93
C ASN A 593 -16.84 -25.71 -6.97
N THR A 594 -16.08 -25.06 -7.86
CA THR A 594 -15.95 -23.60 -7.90
C THR A 594 -16.72 -22.98 -9.07
N ASN A 595 -17.41 -21.88 -8.83
CA ASN A 595 -18.15 -21.15 -9.85
C ASN A 595 -17.38 -19.91 -10.33
N PHE A 596 -17.22 -19.77 -11.64
CA PHE A 596 -16.60 -18.60 -12.28
C PHE A 596 -17.62 -17.93 -13.19
N THR A 597 -18.12 -16.77 -12.77
CA THR A 597 -19.21 -16.07 -13.44
C THR A 597 -18.85 -14.64 -13.80
N ASN A 598 -19.09 -14.25 -15.06
CA ASN A 598 -18.82 -12.90 -15.57
C ASN A 598 -17.34 -12.48 -15.36
N ILE A 599 -16.40 -13.39 -15.61
CA ILE A 599 -14.96 -13.07 -15.55
C ILE A 599 -14.50 -12.56 -16.91
N ASN A 600 -13.83 -11.42 -16.91
CA ASN A 600 -13.34 -10.77 -18.12
C ASN A 600 -11.80 -10.78 -18.19
N SER A 601 -11.23 -10.97 -19.38
CA SER A 601 -9.77 -10.88 -19.61
C SER A 601 -9.41 -10.47 -21.05
N GLU A 602 -8.12 -10.30 -21.33
CA GLU A 602 -7.66 -10.19 -22.71
C GLU A 602 -7.66 -11.56 -23.41
N ASN A 603 -7.02 -12.55 -22.79
CA ASN A 603 -6.98 -13.95 -23.20
C ASN A 603 -7.24 -14.84 -21.99
N GLY A 604 -7.96 -15.95 -22.15
CA GLY A 604 -8.11 -16.98 -21.11
C GLY A 604 -8.62 -16.42 -19.80
N SER A 605 -9.93 -16.20 -19.66
CA SER A 605 -10.46 -15.50 -18.47
C SER A 605 -10.15 -16.21 -17.15
N ILE A 606 -10.02 -17.54 -17.18
CA ILE A 606 -9.68 -18.35 -16.01
C ILE A 606 -8.23 -18.84 -16.09
N LEU A 607 -7.85 -19.47 -17.21
CA LEU A 607 -6.52 -20.06 -17.41
C LEU A 607 -5.81 -19.37 -18.58
N HIS A 608 -4.66 -18.76 -18.29
CA HIS A 608 -3.79 -18.15 -19.30
C HIS A 608 -2.39 -18.77 -19.24
N ILE A 609 -2.02 -19.51 -20.28
CA ILE A 609 -0.84 -20.36 -20.27
C ILE A 609 0.10 -19.94 -21.39
N LYS A 610 1.19 -19.29 -20.99
CA LYS A 610 2.20 -18.77 -21.93
C LYS A 610 3.24 -19.82 -22.27
N SER A 611 3.81 -20.47 -21.26
CA SER A 611 4.86 -21.47 -21.45
C SER A 611 4.79 -22.55 -20.38
N ILE A 612 4.92 -23.80 -20.81
CA ILE A 612 5.10 -24.98 -19.98
C ILE A 612 6.24 -25.81 -20.57
N VAL A 613 7.25 -26.06 -19.75
CA VAL A 613 8.36 -26.95 -20.10
C VAL A 613 7.98 -28.40 -19.83
N LYS A 614 8.53 -29.35 -20.60
CA LYS A 614 8.14 -30.78 -20.54
C LYS A 614 8.28 -31.42 -19.15
N ASN A 615 9.21 -30.91 -18.33
CA ASN A 615 9.46 -31.38 -16.96
C ASN A 615 8.96 -30.37 -15.91
N SER A 616 7.96 -29.55 -16.24
CA SER A 616 7.37 -28.58 -15.31
C SER A 616 6.70 -29.31 -14.16
N TYR A 617 6.83 -28.78 -12.95
CA TYR A 617 6.06 -29.25 -11.80
C TYR A 617 4.62 -28.73 -11.79
N SER A 618 4.25 -27.90 -12.78
CA SER A 618 2.89 -27.40 -12.91
C SER A 618 1.89 -28.54 -13.01
N ASN A 619 0.81 -28.43 -12.24
CA ASN A 619 -0.31 -29.37 -12.28
C ASN A 619 -1.59 -28.62 -11.96
N VAL A 620 -2.51 -28.55 -12.91
CA VAL A 620 -3.79 -27.87 -12.77
C VAL A 620 -4.90 -28.90 -12.82
N ASN A 621 -5.62 -29.06 -11.72
CA ASN A 621 -6.72 -30.01 -11.60
C ASN A 621 -7.98 -29.26 -11.18
N ILE A 622 -8.91 -29.08 -12.13
CA ILE A 622 -10.19 -28.41 -11.92
C ILE A 622 -11.32 -29.44 -11.98
N ARG A 623 -12.13 -29.54 -10.93
CA ARG A 623 -13.21 -30.51 -10.80
C ARG A 623 -14.54 -29.85 -10.49
N ASN A 624 -15.59 -30.29 -11.18
CA ASN A 624 -16.97 -29.86 -10.95
C ASN A 624 -17.16 -28.33 -10.99
N ALA A 625 -16.34 -27.62 -11.75
CA ALA A 625 -16.43 -26.17 -11.86
C ALA A 625 -17.51 -25.75 -12.87
N ILE A 626 -18.09 -24.56 -12.68
CA ILE A 626 -19.02 -23.94 -13.62
C ILE A 626 -18.39 -22.67 -14.16
N PHE A 627 -18.18 -22.62 -15.47
CA PHE A 627 -17.71 -21.44 -16.19
C PHE A 627 -18.90 -20.82 -16.93
N GLN A 628 -19.39 -19.69 -16.45
CA GLN A 628 -20.59 -19.04 -16.96
C GLN A 628 -20.36 -17.58 -17.35
N ASN A 629 -20.79 -17.17 -18.55
CA ASN A 629 -20.76 -15.77 -19.01
C ASN A 629 -19.36 -15.13 -18.96
N ASN A 630 -18.29 -15.92 -19.06
CA ASN A 630 -16.94 -15.39 -19.05
C ASN A 630 -16.54 -14.89 -20.44
N THR A 631 -15.81 -13.78 -20.52
CA THR A 631 -15.47 -13.12 -21.78
C THR A 631 -13.98 -12.83 -21.88
N ALA A 632 -13.32 -13.34 -22.91
CA ALA A 632 -11.97 -12.89 -23.29
C ALA A 632 -12.05 -11.99 -24.53
N SER A 633 -11.36 -10.85 -24.53
CA SER A 633 -11.42 -9.92 -25.68
C SER A 633 -10.80 -10.49 -26.97
N LYS A 634 -9.89 -11.48 -26.85
CA LYS A 634 -9.12 -12.07 -27.94
C LYS A 634 -9.30 -13.60 -27.98
N PHE A 635 -8.51 -14.38 -27.26
CA PHE A 635 -8.48 -15.85 -27.40
C PHE A 635 -8.94 -16.57 -26.15
N GLY A 636 -9.72 -17.64 -26.32
CA GLY A 636 -10.02 -18.60 -25.26
C GLY A 636 -10.87 -17.99 -24.15
N GLY A 637 -12.20 -18.04 -24.26
CA GLY A 637 -13.08 -17.39 -23.27
C GLY A 637 -12.96 -17.94 -21.86
N VAL A 638 -12.43 -19.15 -21.67
CA VAL A 638 -12.08 -19.75 -20.37
C VAL A 638 -10.60 -20.11 -20.29
N LEU A 639 -10.07 -20.81 -21.31
CA LEU A 639 -8.70 -21.30 -21.37
C LEU A 639 -8.01 -20.80 -22.64
N TYR A 640 -6.84 -20.18 -22.46
CA TYR A 640 -5.91 -19.85 -23.53
C TYR A 640 -4.55 -20.49 -23.25
N SER A 641 -4.01 -21.22 -24.23
CA SER A 641 -2.66 -21.75 -24.18
C SER A 641 -1.95 -21.66 -25.53
N VAL A 642 -0.69 -21.23 -25.50
CA VAL A 642 0.26 -21.35 -26.62
C VAL A 642 1.42 -22.31 -26.29
N SER A 643 1.34 -23.03 -25.18
CA SER A 643 2.37 -23.99 -24.80
C SER A 643 2.13 -25.36 -25.46
N PRO A 644 3.18 -26.01 -25.98
CA PRO A 644 3.06 -27.35 -26.58
C PRO A 644 2.86 -28.48 -25.56
N ASN A 645 3.13 -28.28 -24.26
CA ASN A 645 3.24 -29.37 -23.27
C ASN A 645 2.12 -29.36 -22.22
N ILE A 646 0.88 -29.02 -22.60
CA ILE A 646 -0.20 -28.87 -21.60
C ILE A 646 -1.01 -30.16 -21.34
N GLU A 647 -0.91 -31.15 -22.22
CA GLU A 647 -1.71 -32.39 -22.21
C GLU A 647 -1.64 -33.19 -20.90
N HIS A 648 -0.50 -33.12 -20.21
CA HIS A 648 -0.25 -33.86 -18.96
C HIS A 648 -0.27 -32.96 -17.72
N VAL A 649 -0.52 -31.66 -17.91
CA VAL A 649 -0.47 -30.67 -16.83
C VAL A 649 -1.87 -30.22 -16.44
N ILE A 650 -2.79 -30.10 -17.40
CA ILE A 650 -4.10 -29.50 -17.15
C ILE A 650 -5.20 -30.55 -17.31
N PHE A 651 -6.01 -30.68 -16.27
CA PHE A 651 -7.11 -31.62 -16.20
C PHE A 651 -8.39 -30.91 -15.73
N LEU A 652 -9.43 -30.96 -16.57
CA LEU A 652 -10.75 -30.42 -16.30
C LEU A 652 -11.77 -31.57 -16.23
N PHE A 653 -12.19 -31.93 -15.02
CA PHE A 653 -13.11 -33.03 -14.76
C PHE A 653 -14.51 -32.52 -14.43
N SER A 654 -15.52 -33.06 -15.10
CA SER A 654 -16.95 -32.80 -14.87
C SER A 654 -17.32 -31.31 -14.83
N CYS A 655 -16.60 -30.47 -15.59
CA CYS A 655 -16.83 -29.03 -15.63
C CYS A 655 -17.96 -28.66 -16.61
N LYS A 656 -18.69 -27.57 -16.32
CA LYS A 656 -19.78 -27.07 -17.16
C LYS A 656 -19.39 -25.72 -17.78
N PHE A 657 -19.59 -25.59 -19.09
CA PHE A 657 -19.30 -24.36 -19.85
C PHE A 657 -20.62 -23.79 -20.35
N LYS A 658 -20.95 -22.54 -19.97
CA LYS A 658 -22.23 -21.90 -20.27
C LYS A 658 -22.01 -20.48 -20.78
N ASN A 659 -22.36 -20.23 -22.04
CA ASN A 659 -22.40 -18.87 -22.61
C ASN A 659 -21.09 -18.07 -22.41
N ASN A 660 -19.93 -18.72 -22.57
CA ASN A 660 -18.66 -18.01 -22.58
C ASN A 660 -18.37 -17.46 -23.99
N HIS A 661 -17.60 -16.37 -24.07
CA HIS A 661 -17.35 -15.67 -25.32
C HIS A 661 -15.86 -15.31 -25.47
N ALA A 662 -15.36 -15.41 -26.70
CA ALA A 662 -14.10 -14.81 -27.11
C ALA A 662 -14.15 -14.45 -28.60
N LEU A 663 -13.20 -13.66 -29.10
CA LEU A 663 -13.08 -13.45 -30.54
C LEU A 663 -12.85 -14.79 -31.25
N ILE A 664 -11.97 -15.62 -30.69
CA ILE A 664 -11.66 -16.96 -31.21
C ILE A 664 -11.56 -17.94 -30.04
N GLY A 665 -12.31 -19.04 -30.11
CA GLY A 665 -12.37 -20.05 -29.05
C GLY A 665 -13.18 -19.57 -27.85
N ASN A 666 -14.50 -19.55 -27.96
CA ASN A 666 -15.45 -19.14 -26.91
C ASN A 666 -15.18 -19.81 -25.56
N ASN A 667 -14.67 -21.05 -25.54
CA ASN A 667 -14.25 -21.71 -24.31
C ASN A 667 -12.74 -21.95 -24.29
N VAL A 668 -12.19 -22.57 -25.33
CA VAL A 668 -10.81 -23.07 -25.32
C VAL A 668 -10.06 -22.67 -26.59
N TYR A 669 -8.85 -22.14 -26.42
CA TYR A 669 -7.85 -21.92 -27.45
C TYR A 669 -6.54 -22.62 -27.07
N CYS A 670 -6.01 -23.47 -27.96
CA CYS A 670 -4.75 -24.20 -27.75
C CYS A 670 -3.78 -24.01 -28.94
N LEU A 671 -2.49 -24.34 -28.77
CA LEU A 671 -1.50 -24.21 -29.85
C LEU A 671 -1.77 -25.18 -31.01
N ASN A 672 -2.11 -26.43 -30.73
CA ASN A 672 -2.43 -27.45 -31.72
C ASN A 672 -3.14 -28.61 -31.02
N ARG A 673 -3.58 -29.61 -31.78
CA ARG A 673 -4.31 -30.77 -31.26
C ARG A 673 -3.52 -31.59 -30.22
N ASP A 674 -2.20 -31.71 -30.36
CA ASP A 674 -1.35 -32.46 -29.44
C ASP A 674 -1.09 -31.71 -28.12
N SER A 675 -1.39 -30.41 -28.10
CA SER A 675 -1.22 -29.53 -26.95
C SER A 675 -2.57 -29.11 -26.39
N GLU A 676 -3.52 -30.04 -26.31
CA GLU A 676 -4.82 -29.80 -25.73
C GLU A 676 -4.87 -30.34 -24.30
N PRO A 677 -5.58 -29.66 -23.39
CA PRO A 677 -5.74 -30.15 -22.03
C PRO A 677 -6.67 -31.36 -22.00
N TYR A 678 -6.58 -32.17 -20.95
CA TYR A 678 -7.58 -33.19 -20.70
C TYR A 678 -8.90 -32.53 -20.24
N ILE A 679 -9.97 -32.69 -21.01
CA ILE A 679 -11.32 -32.23 -20.65
C ILE A 679 -12.29 -33.41 -20.72
N SER A 680 -12.90 -33.75 -19.60
CA SER A 680 -13.95 -34.78 -19.58
C SER A 680 -15.15 -34.34 -20.43
N GLY A 681 -15.59 -35.17 -21.38
CA GLY A 681 -16.72 -34.83 -22.25
C GLY A 681 -16.41 -33.75 -23.30
N LYS A 682 -15.13 -33.58 -23.67
CA LYS A 682 -14.65 -32.65 -24.72
C LYS A 682 -15.48 -32.71 -26.01
N GLU A 683 -15.99 -33.88 -26.40
CA GLU A 683 -16.84 -34.06 -27.58
C GLU A 683 -18.06 -33.14 -27.62
N ASN A 684 -18.63 -32.81 -26.46
CA ASN A 684 -19.75 -31.87 -26.39
C ASN A 684 -19.33 -30.44 -26.70
N LEU A 685 -18.09 -30.05 -26.36
CA LEU A 685 -17.54 -28.73 -26.68
C LEU A 685 -17.21 -28.60 -28.16
N LEU A 686 -16.70 -29.66 -28.79
CA LEU A 686 -16.39 -29.69 -30.23
C LEU A 686 -17.63 -29.53 -31.12
N ARG A 687 -18.82 -29.90 -30.62
CA ARG A 687 -20.10 -29.71 -31.34
C ARG A 687 -20.58 -28.26 -31.36
N VAL A 688 -20.06 -27.41 -30.48
CA VAL A 688 -20.46 -26.00 -30.41
C VAL A 688 -19.50 -25.18 -31.27
N TYR A 689 -20.05 -24.47 -32.26
CA TYR A 689 -19.26 -23.65 -33.18
C TYR A 689 -18.38 -22.64 -32.43
N ASN A 690 -17.11 -22.54 -32.85
CA ASN A 690 -16.08 -21.68 -32.24
C ASN A 690 -15.86 -21.90 -30.74
N SER A 691 -16.37 -22.97 -30.14
CA SER A 691 -16.19 -23.26 -28.71
C SER A 691 -14.77 -23.68 -28.39
N PHE A 692 -14.21 -24.52 -29.26
CA PHE A 692 -12.89 -25.11 -29.14
C PHE A 692 -12.17 -24.91 -30.46
N VAL A 693 -11.01 -24.27 -30.43
CA VAL A 693 -10.20 -23.96 -31.62
C VAL A 693 -8.72 -24.10 -31.29
N THR A 694 -7.91 -24.30 -32.32
CA THR A 694 -6.44 -24.26 -32.17
C THR A 694 -5.85 -23.08 -32.92
N ASN A 695 -4.56 -22.81 -32.68
CA ASN A 695 -3.79 -21.92 -33.54
C ASN A 695 -3.90 -22.41 -34.99
N PRO A 696 -3.91 -21.50 -35.99
CA PRO A 696 -3.88 -21.93 -37.38
C PRO A 696 -2.73 -22.92 -37.61
N THR A 697 -3.03 -23.98 -38.36
CA THR A 697 -2.05 -25.03 -38.67
C THR A 697 -1.77 -25.15 -40.16
N LYS A 698 -2.65 -24.62 -41.02
CA LYS A 698 -2.49 -24.64 -42.48
C LYS A 698 -3.19 -23.49 -43.20
N LEU A 699 -2.67 -23.15 -44.37
CA LEU A 699 -3.37 -22.35 -45.38
C LEU A 699 -4.08 -23.27 -46.38
N LYS A 700 -5.32 -22.93 -46.77
CA LYS A 700 -6.01 -23.56 -47.91
C LYS A 700 -6.54 -22.49 -48.86
N LEU A 701 -6.55 -22.79 -50.15
CA LEU A 701 -7.20 -21.92 -51.14
C LEU A 701 -8.71 -21.90 -50.88
N THR A 702 -9.33 -20.73 -51.07
CA THR A 702 -10.80 -20.59 -51.00
C THR A 702 -11.50 -21.38 -52.10
N ARG A 703 -10.82 -21.60 -53.23
CA ARG A 703 -11.27 -22.42 -54.36
C ARG A 703 -10.18 -23.43 -54.68
N ASN A 704 -10.56 -24.68 -54.94
CA ASN A 704 -9.63 -25.67 -55.47
C ASN A 704 -9.22 -25.25 -56.88
N ILE A 705 -7.97 -24.80 -57.02
CA ILE A 705 -7.35 -24.42 -58.30
C ILE A 705 -6.17 -25.36 -58.50
N ASP A 706 -6.32 -26.32 -59.41
CA ASP A 706 -5.28 -27.33 -59.65
C ASP A 706 -4.12 -26.80 -60.49
N GLU A 707 -4.40 -26.00 -61.53
CA GLU A 707 -3.42 -25.44 -62.45
C GLU A 707 -3.91 -24.09 -63.03
N ILE A 708 -3.07 -23.05 -62.98
CA ILE A 708 -3.26 -21.78 -63.70
C ILE A 708 -2.44 -21.84 -64.98
N SER A 709 -3.06 -21.62 -66.13
CA SER A 709 -2.34 -21.60 -67.40
C SER A 709 -2.34 -20.22 -68.03
N LEU A 710 -1.15 -19.64 -68.19
CA LEU A 710 -0.91 -18.27 -68.63
C LEU A 710 0.25 -18.20 -69.64
N PHE A 711 0.35 -17.12 -70.39
CA PHE A 711 1.53 -16.81 -71.19
C PHE A 711 2.57 -16.05 -70.36
N SER A 712 3.85 -16.21 -70.70
CA SER A 712 4.93 -15.48 -70.02
C SER A 712 4.68 -13.97 -70.08
N GLY A 713 4.65 -13.27 -68.95
CA GLY A 713 4.36 -11.82 -68.87
C GLY A 713 2.90 -11.45 -68.56
N GLU A 714 1.99 -12.42 -68.53
CA GLU A 714 0.63 -12.22 -68.02
C GLU A 714 0.59 -12.17 -66.49
N SER A 715 -0.36 -11.40 -65.96
CA SER A 715 -0.64 -11.34 -64.52
C SER A 715 -1.42 -12.57 -64.07
N ILE A 716 -1.17 -13.02 -62.84
CA ILE A 716 -2.01 -14.02 -62.17
C ILE A 716 -3.47 -13.52 -62.14
N PRO A 717 -4.47 -14.38 -62.44
CA PRO A 717 -5.88 -14.00 -62.39
C PRO A 717 -6.29 -13.46 -61.02
N GLU A 718 -7.11 -12.41 -61.02
CA GLU A 718 -7.70 -11.87 -59.79
C GLU A 718 -8.70 -12.87 -59.17
N GLY A 719 -8.92 -12.76 -57.85
CA GLY A 719 -9.88 -13.59 -57.12
C GLY A 719 -9.32 -14.92 -56.60
N ILE A 720 -8.00 -15.11 -56.69
CA ILE A 720 -7.30 -16.21 -56.00
C ILE A 720 -6.99 -15.75 -54.59
N SER A 721 -7.49 -16.49 -53.60
CA SER A 721 -7.25 -16.19 -52.20
C SER A 721 -7.11 -17.46 -51.38
N CYS A 722 -6.41 -17.35 -50.26
CA CYS A 722 -6.36 -18.43 -49.26
C CYS A 722 -6.86 -17.96 -47.90
N GLN A 723 -7.33 -18.90 -47.11
CA GLN A 723 -7.73 -18.68 -45.72
C GLN A 723 -6.91 -19.57 -44.80
N LEU A 724 -6.86 -19.16 -43.53
CA LEU A 724 -6.22 -19.90 -42.46
C LEU A 724 -7.20 -20.89 -41.83
N TYR A 725 -6.73 -22.10 -41.60
CA TYR A 725 -7.47 -23.17 -40.96
C TYR A 725 -6.69 -23.69 -39.76
N ASP A 726 -7.42 -23.99 -38.68
CA ASP A 726 -6.88 -24.71 -37.53
C ASP A 726 -6.95 -26.24 -37.73
N ASP A 727 -6.65 -27.01 -36.68
CA ASP A 727 -6.65 -28.48 -36.74
C ASP A 727 -8.05 -29.09 -36.91
N TYR A 728 -9.09 -28.32 -36.62
CA TYR A 728 -10.49 -28.70 -36.76
C TYR A 728 -11.14 -28.15 -38.04
N ASP A 729 -10.33 -27.59 -38.94
CA ASP A 729 -10.79 -26.94 -40.16
C ASP A 729 -11.72 -25.74 -39.91
N ASN A 730 -11.62 -25.08 -38.75
CA ASN A 730 -12.26 -23.79 -38.52
C ASN A 730 -11.48 -22.68 -39.23
N ILE A 731 -12.21 -21.81 -39.93
CA ILE A 731 -11.64 -20.62 -40.56
C ILE A 731 -11.27 -19.61 -39.47
N GLN A 732 -10.03 -19.11 -39.52
CA GLN A 732 -9.52 -18.12 -38.58
C GLN A 732 -9.84 -16.70 -39.07
N LEU A 733 -10.30 -15.85 -38.14
CA LEU A 733 -10.61 -14.45 -38.40
C LEU A 733 -9.42 -13.58 -37.99
N PHE A 734 -9.03 -12.66 -38.86
CA PHE A 734 -8.17 -11.50 -38.59
C PHE A 734 -9.00 -10.41 -37.93
N GLY A 735 -8.44 -9.73 -36.92
CA GLY A 735 -9.11 -8.61 -36.24
C GLY A 735 -9.66 -7.59 -37.25
N THR A 736 -10.97 -7.33 -37.20
CA THR A 736 -11.68 -6.50 -38.18
C THR A 736 -11.66 -5.01 -37.84
N ASN A 737 -11.24 -4.64 -36.62
CA ASN A 737 -11.33 -3.26 -36.15
C ASN A 737 -10.03 -2.49 -36.40
N LEU A 738 -9.97 -1.83 -37.57
CA LEU A 738 -8.90 -0.92 -38.01
C LEU A 738 -8.45 0.10 -36.95
N GLN A 739 -9.30 0.50 -36.01
CA GLN A 739 -8.96 1.53 -35.03
C GLN A 739 -7.91 1.10 -34.02
N ASN A 740 -7.75 -0.22 -33.77
CA ASN A 740 -6.89 -0.76 -32.73
C ASN A 740 -5.78 -1.68 -33.25
N ILE A 741 -5.63 -1.83 -34.57
CA ILE A 741 -4.64 -2.71 -35.18
C ILE A 741 -3.24 -2.09 -35.04
N GLN A 742 -2.31 -2.83 -34.42
CA GLN A 742 -0.89 -2.50 -34.42
C GLN A 742 -0.19 -3.11 -35.65
N SER A 743 0.96 -2.57 -36.05
CA SER A 743 1.73 -3.08 -37.20
C SER A 743 2.10 -4.55 -37.07
N GLU A 744 2.22 -5.05 -35.84
CA GLU A 744 2.56 -6.43 -35.51
C GLU A 744 1.38 -7.39 -35.70
N ASP A 745 0.14 -6.87 -35.74
CA ASP A 745 -1.06 -7.69 -35.91
C ASP A 745 -1.29 -8.12 -37.37
N PHE A 746 -0.55 -7.55 -38.34
CA PHE A 746 -0.71 -7.86 -39.75
C PHE A 746 -0.05 -9.18 -40.14
N PHE A 747 -0.76 -9.96 -40.96
CA PHE A 747 -0.24 -11.14 -41.65
C PHE A 747 0.36 -10.71 -42.97
N LEU A 748 1.68 -10.61 -43.03
CA LEU A 748 2.43 -10.32 -44.23
C LEU A 748 2.80 -11.64 -44.90
N PHE A 749 2.75 -11.69 -46.21
CA PHE A 749 3.12 -12.86 -46.99
C PHE A 749 3.90 -12.47 -48.24
N ASN A 750 4.62 -13.43 -48.80
CA ASN A 750 5.35 -13.30 -50.06
C ASN A 750 4.93 -14.39 -51.05
N LEU A 751 4.94 -14.03 -52.33
CA LEU A 751 4.83 -14.96 -53.44
C LEU A 751 6.22 -15.38 -53.91
N GLU A 752 6.45 -16.69 -53.96
CA GLU A 752 7.67 -17.35 -54.41
C GLU A 752 7.37 -18.25 -55.61
N ILE A 753 8.33 -18.40 -56.53
CA ILE A 753 8.26 -19.39 -57.61
C ILE A 753 9.39 -20.40 -57.42
N ASN A 754 9.09 -21.69 -57.55
CA ASN A 754 10.02 -22.77 -57.21
C ASN A 754 11.29 -22.82 -58.09
N ASP A 755 11.21 -22.35 -59.33
CA ASP A 755 12.33 -22.29 -60.28
C ASP A 755 12.61 -20.85 -60.69
N THR A 756 13.38 -20.15 -59.87
CA THR A 756 13.77 -18.75 -60.09
C THR A 756 14.74 -18.57 -61.27
N TYR A 757 15.31 -19.67 -61.78
CA TYR A 757 16.22 -19.66 -62.93
C TYR A 757 15.45 -19.61 -64.25
N ASN A 758 14.37 -20.39 -64.36
CA ASN A 758 13.54 -20.46 -65.57
C ASN A 758 12.27 -19.61 -65.50
N ALA A 759 11.88 -19.11 -64.33
CA ALA A 759 10.75 -18.21 -64.17
C ALA A 759 11.02 -17.13 -63.10
N LYS A 760 10.37 -15.98 -63.21
CA LYS A 760 10.49 -14.84 -62.30
C LYS A 760 9.14 -14.16 -62.15
N LEU A 761 8.84 -13.75 -60.92
CA LEU A 761 7.70 -12.92 -60.57
C LEU A 761 8.05 -11.43 -60.71
N VAL A 762 7.22 -10.65 -61.39
CA VAL A 762 7.41 -9.22 -61.62
C VAL A 762 6.17 -8.46 -61.13
N GLY A 763 6.37 -7.59 -60.13
CA GLY A 763 5.30 -6.83 -59.47
C GLY A 763 5.46 -6.81 -57.94
N GLN A 764 4.36 -6.50 -57.24
CA GLN A 764 4.30 -6.53 -55.78
C GLN A 764 4.16 -7.98 -55.28
N ILE A 765 5.29 -8.62 -54.99
CA ILE A 765 5.32 -10.01 -54.49
C ILE A 765 5.01 -10.12 -52.99
N ASN A 766 5.17 -9.03 -52.24
CA ASN A 766 4.82 -8.95 -50.81
C ASN A 766 3.46 -8.27 -50.63
N SER A 767 2.56 -8.91 -49.90
CA SER A 767 1.25 -8.36 -49.58
C SER A 767 0.85 -8.75 -48.14
N PHE A 768 -0.39 -8.45 -47.76
CA PHE A 768 -0.93 -8.76 -46.44
C PHE A 768 -2.29 -9.42 -46.54
N CYS A 769 -2.67 -10.18 -45.52
CA CYS A 769 -4.01 -10.75 -45.39
C CYS A 769 -4.96 -9.75 -44.72
N TRP A 770 -6.23 -9.78 -45.13
CA TRP A 770 -7.27 -8.89 -44.62
C TRP A 770 -8.52 -9.69 -44.26
N ASN A 771 -9.18 -9.37 -43.14
CA ASN A 771 -10.37 -10.06 -42.61
C ASN A 771 -10.23 -11.57 -42.35
N SER A 772 -10.32 -12.42 -43.36
CA SER A 772 -10.04 -13.86 -43.24
C SER A 772 -9.35 -14.42 -44.49
N THR A 773 -8.98 -13.55 -45.43
CA THR A 773 -8.46 -13.90 -46.75
C THR A 773 -7.10 -13.26 -46.99
N CYS A 774 -6.19 -14.03 -47.57
CA CYS A 774 -4.94 -13.55 -48.14
C CYS A 774 -5.10 -13.57 -49.66
N ASP A 775 -5.37 -12.41 -50.24
CA ASP A 775 -5.64 -12.28 -51.68
C ASP A 775 -4.34 -12.15 -52.46
N PHE A 776 -4.15 -12.97 -53.50
CA PHE A 776 -2.94 -12.92 -54.31
C PHE A 776 -2.83 -11.56 -55.01
N PRO A 777 -1.72 -10.81 -54.84
CA PRO A 777 -1.53 -9.57 -55.57
C PRO A 777 -1.41 -9.83 -57.09
N PRO A 778 -1.79 -8.86 -57.93
CA PRO A 778 -1.70 -8.99 -59.38
C PRO A 778 -0.23 -8.94 -59.84
N VAL A 779 0.43 -10.09 -59.80
CA VAL A 779 1.85 -10.26 -60.15
C VAL A 779 1.99 -10.94 -61.50
N LYS A 780 2.91 -10.45 -62.33
CA LYS A 780 3.23 -11.05 -63.63
C LYS A 780 4.19 -12.21 -63.48
N VAL A 781 3.97 -13.29 -64.22
CA VAL A 781 4.84 -14.46 -64.24
C VAL A 781 5.59 -14.49 -65.58
N ILE A 782 6.90 -14.27 -65.57
CA ILE A 782 7.74 -14.31 -66.77
C ILE A 782 8.62 -15.55 -66.69
N GLY A 783 8.59 -16.44 -67.68
CA GLY A 783 9.42 -17.63 -67.66
C GLY A 783 9.40 -18.40 -68.97
N ASN A 784 10.25 -19.42 -69.05
CA ASN A 784 10.23 -20.36 -70.17
C ASN A 784 8.92 -21.19 -70.14
N PRO A 785 8.48 -21.74 -71.28
CA PRO A 785 7.35 -22.66 -71.28
C PRO A 785 7.63 -23.88 -70.40
N GLY A 786 6.67 -24.23 -69.55
CA GLY A 786 6.88 -25.28 -68.54
C GLY A 786 5.86 -25.28 -67.43
N LYS A 787 6.00 -26.24 -66.50
CA LYS A 787 5.21 -26.33 -65.28
C LYS A 787 6.04 -25.85 -64.09
N TYR A 788 5.51 -24.89 -63.36
CA TYR A 788 6.10 -24.24 -62.21
C TYR A 788 5.15 -24.34 -61.01
N LYS A 789 5.65 -24.06 -59.82
CA LYS A 789 4.85 -23.93 -58.61
C LYS A 789 4.95 -22.51 -58.09
N LEU A 790 3.81 -21.83 -58.02
CA LEU A 790 3.66 -20.57 -57.32
C LEU A 790 3.30 -20.86 -55.88
N LYS A 791 4.09 -20.35 -54.96
CA LYS A 791 3.94 -20.55 -53.53
C LYS A 791 3.62 -19.23 -52.85
N LEU A 792 2.48 -19.15 -52.17
CA LEU A 792 2.23 -18.08 -51.22
C LEU A 792 2.72 -18.55 -49.85
N LYS A 793 3.61 -17.79 -49.21
CA LYS A 793 4.19 -18.12 -47.91
C LYS A 793 4.05 -16.95 -46.95
N LEU A 794 3.53 -17.21 -45.75
CA LEU A 794 3.45 -16.19 -44.70
C LEU A 794 4.85 -15.85 -44.18
N ASN A 795 5.10 -14.55 -44.03
CA ASN A 795 6.32 -13.97 -43.45
C ASN A 795 6.09 -13.49 -42.02
N SER A 796 4.89 -13.03 -41.68
CA SER A 796 4.47 -12.75 -40.31
C SER A 796 3.17 -13.48 -39.97
N PHE A 797 2.93 -13.69 -38.68
CA PHE A 797 1.84 -14.49 -38.16
C PHE A 797 0.85 -13.69 -37.31
N GLY A 798 0.92 -12.35 -37.36
CA GLY A 798 0.10 -11.49 -36.51
C GLY A 798 0.21 -11.89 -35.04
N TYR A 799 -0.94 -12.02 -34.39
CA TYR A 799 -1.09 -12.51 -33.02
C TYR A 799 -1.09 -14.04 -32.86
N TYR A 800 -0.99 -14.81 -33.94
CA TYR A 800 -0.90 -16.27 -33.88
C TYR A 800 0.55 -16.74 -33.69
N SER A 801 0.70 -17.92 -33.09
CA SER A 801 1.98 -18.59 -33.05
C SER A 801 2.38 -19.07 -34.45
N PRO A 802 3.69 -19.07 -34.79
CA PRO A 802 4.18 -19.64 -36.05
C PRO A 802 3.77 -21.10 -36.22
N PHE A 803 3.41 -21.50 -37.45
CA PHE A 803 2.98 -22.87 -37.76
C PHE A 803 3.62 -23.39 -39.06
N LYS A 804 3.71 -24.72 -39.18
CA LYS A 804 4.51 -25.40 -40.21
C LYS A 804 3.96 -25.26 -41.64
N TYR A 805 2.65 -25.38 -41.81
CA TYR A 805 2.02 -25.31 -43.14
C TYR A 805 1.54 -23.89 -43.45
N ASN A 806 2.41 -22.91 -43.21
CA ASN A 806 2.20 -21.48 -43.47
C ASN A 806 2.33 -21.09 -44.95
N TYR A 807 2.08 -22.03 -45.85
CA TYR A 807 2.16 -21.81 -47.29
C TYR A 807 1.12 -22.61 -48.04
N VAL A 808 0.81 -22.15 -49.25
CA VAL A 808 -0.01 -22.87 -50.22
C VAL A 808 0.64 -22.81 -51.59
N GLU A 809 0.54 -23.89 -52.36
CA GLU A 809 1.14 -24.01 -53.69
C GLU A 809 0.06 -24.15 -54.75
N ILE A 810 0.23 -23.45 -55.87
CA ILE A 810 -0.60 -23.56 -57.08
C ILE A 810 0.31 -23.91 -58.24
N ASN A 811 -0.07 -24.89 -59.07
CA ASN A 811 0.68 -25.20 -60.27
C ASN A 811 0.44 -24.11 -61.32
N ILE A 812 1.50 -23.60 -61.93
CA ILE A 812 1.44 -22.65 -63.04
C ILE A 812 2.02 -23.30 -64.29
N LYS A 813 1.24 -23.31 -65.37
CA LYS A 813 1.69 -23.75 -66.69
C LYS A 813 1.90 -22.54 -67.58
N ILE A 814 3.16 -22.20 -67.82
CA ILE A 814 3.54 -21.17 -68.80
C ILE A 814 3.43 -21.79 -70.19
N LYS A 815 2.51 -21.28 -71.01
CA LYS A 815 2.28 -21.74 -72.38
C LYS A 815 3.38 -21.26 -73.33
N GLU A 816 3.59 -22.01 -74.41
CA GLU A 816 4.40 -21.53 -75.53
C GLU A 816 3.74 -20.31 -76.20
N CYS A 817 4.55 -19.34 -76.60
CA CYS A 817 4.08 -18.11 -77.22
C CYS A 817 3.61 -18.37 -78.66
N ASN A 818 2.37 -18.00 -78.99
CA ASN A 818 1.83 -18.17 -80.35
C ASN A 818 2.43 -17.13 -81.33
N SER A 819 2.42 -17.39 -82.63
CA SER A 819 3.01 -16.54 -83.68
C SER A 819 2.38 -15.14 -83.79
N SER A 820 1.22 -14.91 -83.19
CA SER A 820 0.55 -13.61 -83.09
C SER A 820 1.02 -12.71 -81.93
N PHE A 821 1.88 -13.21 -81.04
CA PHE A 821 2.41 -12.49 -79.88
C PHE A 821 3.90 -12.17 -80.06
N ILE A 822 4.36 -11.06 -79.49
CA ILE A 822 5.77 -10.68 -79.55
C ILE A 822 6.50 -11.28 -78.34
N TYR A 823 7.54 -12.08 -78.59
CA TYR A 823 8.34 -12.75 -77.56
C TYR A 823 9.71 -12.06 -77.36
N GLN A 824 9.77 -11.10 -76.44
CA GLN A 824 10.96 -10.25 -76.22
C GLN A 824 11.21 -9.96 -74.74
N SER A 825 12.44 -9.59 -74.37
CA SER A 825 12.79 -9.19 -73.00
C SER A 825 12.31 -7.76 -72.76
N THR A 826 11.21 -7.60 -72.02
CA THR A 826 10.63 -6.28 -71.66
C THR A 826 11.12 -5.74 -70.34
N ASP A 827 11.46 -6.62 -69.40
CA ASP A 827 11.71 -6.28 -68.00
C ASP A 827 13.19 -6.39 -67.62
N GLY A 828 14.08 -6.27 -68.62
CA GLY A 828 15.54 -6.15 -68.45
C GLY A 828 16.26 -7.43 -67.97
N GLY A 829 15.62 -8.59 -68.07
CA GLY A 829 16.16 -9.88 -67.60
C GLY A 829 16.46 -10.89 -68.71
N ARG A 830 17.01 -12.04 -68.31
CA ARG A 830 17.29 -13.20 -69.19
C ARG A 830 16.02 -13.85 -69.76
N LEU A 831 14.88 -13.70 -69.07
CA LEU A 831 13.61 -14.32 -69.42
C LEU A 831 12.82 -13.39 -70.36
N LYS A 832 12.11 -13.97 -71.34
CA LYS A 832 11.33 -13.23 -72.34
C LYS A 832 9.84 -13.27 -71.98
N SER A 833 9.15 -12.15 -72.21
CA SER A 833 7.70 -12.03 -72.06
C SER A 833 7.02 -12.22 -73.42
N CYS A 834 5.86 -12.85 -73.41
CA CYS A 834 4.96 -13.06 -74.54
C CYS A 834 3.74 -12.14 -74.37
N TYR A 835 3.61 -11.11 -75.20
CA TYR A 835 2.54 -10.15 -75.05
C TYR A 835 2.09 -9.57 -76.40
N LEU A 836 0.87 -9.02 -76.39
CA LEU A 836 0.36 -8.18 -77.47
C LEU A 836 0.80 -6.74 -77.22
N PRO A 837 1.41 -6.03 -78.19
CA PRO A 837 1.86 -4.66 -77.99
C PRO A 837 0.70 -3.74 -77.62
N VAL A 838 0.83 -3.04 -76.50
CA VAL A 838 -0.13 -2.06 -76.00
C VAL A 838 0.59 -0.72 -75.84
N CYS A 839 0.06 0.32 -76.49
CA CYS A 839 0.55 1.70 -76.35
C CYS A 839 -0.43 2.48 -75.46
N LYS A 840 0.04 3.00 -74.32
CA LYS A 840 -0.78 3.81 -73.39
C LYS A 840 -0.07 5.15 -73.08
N PRO A 841 -0.64 6.30 -73.50
CA PRO A 841 -1.90 6.47 -74.23
C PRO A 841 -1.85 5.88 -75.65
N SER A 842 -3.03 5.62 -76.21
CA SER A 842 -3.21 5.19 -77.61
C SER A 842 -2.34 6.02 -78.56
N CYS A 843 -1.81 5.41 -79.61
CA CYS A 843 -0.96 6.04 -80.64
C CYS A 843 -1.66 7.14 -81.47
N ASN A 844 -2.71 7.80 -80.94
CA ASN A 844 -3.60 8.71 -81.64
C ASN A 844 -4.04 8.14 -83.01
N MET A 845 -3.41 8.60 -84.09
CA MET A 845 -3.69 8.20 -85.48
C MET A 845 -2.63 7.25 -86.09
N GLY A 846 -1.64 6.78 -85.31
CA GLY A 846 -0.62 5.80 -85.70
C GLY A 846 -0.90 4.37 -85.23
N GLU A 847 -0.19 3.39 -85.77
CA GLU A 847 -0.30 1.97 -85.37
C GLU A 847 0.77 1.60 -84.32
N CYS A 848 0.37 0.85 -83.30
CA CYS A 848 1.26 0.43 -82.21
C CYS A 848 2.05 -0.81 -82.63
N VAL A 849 3.33 -0.63 -82.94
CA VAL A 849 4.20 -1.70 -83.47
C VAL A 849 5.03 -2.40 -82.38
N ASN A 850 5.18 -1.78 -81.22
CA ASN A 850 5.76 -2.36 -79.99
C ASN A 850 5.23 -1.59 -78.76
N ASN A 851 5.39 -2.07 -77.53
CA ASN A 851 4.93 -1.35 -76.33
C ASN A 851 5.47 0.09 -76.32
N ASP A 852 4.56 1.07 -76.34
CA ASP A 852 4.83 2.51 -76.42
C ASP A 852 5.68 2.99 -77.62
N VAL A 853 5.77 2.20 -78.69
CA VAL A 853 6.40 2.59 -79.96
C VAL A 853 5.33 2.64 -81.05
N CYS A 854 5.01 3.85 -81.49
CA CYS A 854 4.01 4.12 -82.51
C CYS A 854 4.68 4.40 -83.87
N ASP A 855 4.14 3.82 -84.94
CA ASP A 855 4.46 4.25 -86.31
C ASP A 855 3.63 5.48 -86.69
N CYS A 856 4.29 6.63 -86.83
CA CYS A 856 3.69 7.95 -87.05
C CYS A 856 3.74 8.41 -88.51
N SER A 857 4.24 7.58 -89.43
CA SER A 857 4.58 7.92 -90.82
C SER A 857 3.43 8.49 -91.66
N LYS A 858 2.18 8.37 -91.21
CA LYS A 858 0.96 8.85 -91.90
C LYS A 858 0.31 10.10 -91.28
N THR A 859 0.94 10.78 -90.32
CA THR A 859 0.33 11.91 -89.58
C THR A 859 1.16 13.20 -89.62
N LYS A 860 0.53 14.38 -89.42
CA LYS A 860 1.19 15.70 -89.41
C LYS A 860 1.83 16.07 -88.04
N LEU A 861 1.93 15.11 -87.13
CA LEU A 861 2.47 15.28 -85.77
C LEU A 861 3.78 14.50 -85.66
N VAL A 862 4.79 15.08 -85.01
CA VAL A 862 6.10 14.44 -84.82
C VAL A 862 6.23 13.90 -83.39
N GLY A 863 7.24 13.08 -83.09
CA GLY A 863 7.50 12.52 -81.75
C GLY A 863 7.13 11.04 -81.58
N ARG A 864 7.65 10.40 -80.53
CA ARG A 864 7.57 8.94 -80.25
C ARG A 864 6.15 8.36 -80.16
N ARG A 865 5.13 9.22 -80.03
CA ARG A 865 3.71 8.87 -79.86
C ARG A 865 2.79 9.69 -80.79
N CYS A 866 3.33 10.24 -81.88
CA CYS A 866 2.59 10.99 -82.91
C CYS A 866 1.76 12.16 -82.34
N ASN A 867 2.33 12.94 -81.42
CA ASN A 867 1.58 13.92 -80.63
C ASN A 867 2.30 15.26 -80.37
N GLU A 868 3.47 15.52 -80.97
CA GLU A 868 4.21 16.78 -80.80
C GLU A 868 3.84 17.80 -81.89
N TYR A 869 3.46 19.01 -81.44
CA TYR A 869 3.18 20.20 -82.26
C TYR A 869 4.35 21.21 -82.21
N VAL A 870 4.48 22.06 -83.23
CA VAL A 870 5.57 23.05 -83.37
C VAL A 870 5.57 24.10 -82.22
N LYS A 871 6.77 24.45 -81.76
CA LYS A 871 7.10 25.24 -80.55
C LYS A 871 6.48 26.66 -80.55
N ILE A 872 5.73 26.99 -79.50
CA ILE A 872 5.05 28.29 -79.29
C ILE A 872 6.05 29.40 -78.91
N THR A 873 5.91 30.58 -79.53
CA THR A 873 6.70 31.79 -79.26
C THR A 873 6.15 32.57 -78.06
N ARG A 874 7.04 33.00 -77.15
CA ARG A 874 6.66 33.75 -75.93
C ARG A 874 6.38 35.22 -76.21
N ILE A 875 5.35 35.77 -75.55
CA ILE A 875 5.02 37.20 -75.55
C ILE A 875 5.93 37.92 -74.53
N LYS A 876 7.05 38.47 -75.01
CA LYS A 876 8.10 39.08 -74.17
C LYS A 876 7.61 40.22 -73.26
N LEU A 877 6.51 40.90 -73.64
CA LEU A 877 5.92 41.98 -72.85
C LEU A 877 5.38 41.49 -71.49
N ILE A 878 4.70 40.34 -71.49
CA ILE A 878 4.13 39.74 -70.27
C ILE A 878 5.25 39.29 -69.32
N ASP A 879 6.30 38.69 -69.87
CA ASP A 879 7.48 38.27 -69.10
C ASP A 879 8.16 39.48 -68.42
N TYR A 880 8.19 40.64 -69.07
CA TYR A 880 8.78 41.86 -68.50
C TYR A 880 7.91 42.45 -67.38
N LEU A 881 6.59 42.50 -67.56
CA LEU A 881 5.66 42.97 -66.53
C LEU A 881 5.72 42.10 -65.27
N ILE A 882 5.75 40.76 -65.43
CA ILE A 882 5.87 39.83 -64.32
C ILE A 882 7.16 40.08 -63.52
N ARG A 883 8.30 40.33 -64.19
CA ARG A 883 9.56 40.62 -63.49
C ARG A 883 9.54 41.92 -62.69
N ILE A 884 8.90 42.97 -63.21
CA ILE A 884 8.77 44.25 -62.50
C ILE A 884 7.93 44.05 -61.23
N VAL A 885 6.78 43.38 -61.35
CA VAL A 885 5.89 43.09 -60.21
C VAL A 885 6.60 42.24 -59.17
N VAL A 886 7.29 41.17 -59.58
CA VAL A 886 8.03 40.31 -58.67
C VAL A 886 9.21 41.03 -58.01
N GLY A 887 9.89 41.93 -58.73
CA GLY A 887 10.95 42.77 -58.17
C GLY A 887 10.43 43.67 -57.05
N PHE A 888 9.30 44.33 -57.26
CA PHE A 888 8.63 45.15 -56.23
C PHE A 888 8.28 44.32 -54.98
N PHE A 889 7.65 43.16 -55.14
CA PHE A 889 7.30 42.30 -54.01
C PHE A 889 8.53 41.73 -53.29
N SER A 890 9.61 41.43 -54.01
CA SER A 890 10.87 40.97 -53.41
C SER A 890 11.48 42.04 -52.50
N ILE A 891 11.50 43.30 -52.94
CA ILE A 891 11.98 44.44 -52.14
C ILE A 891 11.09 44.63 -50.91
N ALA A 892 9.76 44.64 -51.08
CA ALA A 892 8.82 44.78 -49.97
C ALA A 892 9.01 43.66 -48.91
N THR A 893 9.27 42.43 -49.36
CA THR A 893 9.49 41.26 -48.49
C THR A 893 10.82 41.37 -47.71
N LEU A 894 11.89 41.86 -48.35
CA LEU A 894 13.16 42.13 -47.67
C LEU A 894 13.02 43.25 -46.63
N CYS A 895 12.27 44.31 -46.93
CA CYS A 895 11.97 45.37 -45.97
C CYS A 895 11.17 44.82 -44.77
N ALA A 896 10.13 44.01 -45.02
CA ALA A 896 9.35 43.37 -43.95
C ALA A 896 10.22 42.45 -43.06
N MET A 897 11.13 41.69 -43.67
CA MET A 897 12.08 40.86 -42.93
C MET A 897 13.02 41.70 -42.04
N GLY A 898 13.53 42.83 -42.56
CA GLY A 898 14.33 43.78 -41.79
C GLY A 898 13.56 44.40 -40.62
N LEU A 899 12.29 44.79 -40.84
CA LEU A 899 11.41 45.31 -39.79
C LEU A 899 11.14 44.27 -38.69
N ILE A 900 10.89 43.00 -39.05
CA ILE A 900 10.67 41.93 -38.06
C ILE A 900 11.93 41.68 -37.22
N ILE A 901 13.11 41.69 -37.84
CA ILE A 901 14.38 41.53 -37.11
C ILE A 901 14.61 42.71 -36.17
N TYR A 902 14.36 43.94 -36.64
CA TYR A 902 14.51 45.15 -35.84
C TYR A 902 13.55 45.19 -34.64
N TYR A 903 12.27 44.84 -34.86
CA TYR A 903 11.22 44.82 -33.83
C TYR A 903 11.05 43.47 -33.14
N ARG A 904 12.03 42.56 -33.17
CA ARG A 904 11.91 41.17 -32.64
C ARG A 904 11.51 41.08 -31.16
N ASN A 905 11.74 42.14 -30.39
CA ASN A 905 11.45 42.20 -28.97
C ASN A 905 10.01 42.66 -28.66
N TYR A 906 9.24 43.13 -29.66
CA TYR A 906 7.83 43.49 -29.46
C TYR A 906 7.02 42.23 -29.12
N PRO A 907 6.13 42.28 -28.11
CA PRO A 907 5.50 41.08 -27.55
C PRO A 907 4.64 40.30 -28.57
N GLU A 908 4.02 40.97 -29.54
CA GLU A 908 3.23 40.35 -30.61
C GLU A 908 4.12 39.53 -31.56
N ILE A 909 5.30 40.08 -31.91
CA ILE A 909 6.28 39.42 -32.78
C ILE A 909 6.98 38.29 -32.03
N LYS A 910 7.33 38.52 -30.76
CA LYS A 910 7.96 37.53 -29.88
C LYS A 910 7.02 36.35 -29.58
N GLY A 911 5.74 36.62 -29.31
CA GLY A 911 4.69 35.62 -29.12
C GLY A 911 4.42 34.81 -30.39
N GLY A 912 4.51 35.46 -31.56
CA GLY A 912 4.42 34.81 -32.86
C GLY A 912 5.65 33.99 -33.29
N SER A 913 6.71 33.99 -32.46
CA SER A 913 8.02 33.35 -32.70
C SER A 913 8.65 33.81 -34.02
N TYR A 914 9.45 34.88 -33.95
CA TYR A 914 9.97 35.56 -35.14
C TYR A 914 10.78 34.67 -36.09
N ASP A 915 11.41 33.58 -35.62
CA ASP A 915 12.11 32.61 -36.46
C ASP A 915 11.18 31.98 -37.52
N PHE A 916 9.94 31.66 -37.16
CA PHE A 916 8.95 31.12 -38.11
C PHE A 916 8.46 32.19 -39.10
N LEU A 917 8.33 33.45 -38.65
CA LEU A 917 7.98 34.56 -39.54
C LEU A 917 9.08 34.80 -40.57
N ILE A 918 10.35 34.73 -40.17
CA ILE A 918 11.50 34.84 -41.08
C ILE A 918 11.52 33.67 -42.08
N LEU A 919 11.28 32.43 -41.62
CA LEU A 919 11.23 31.26 -42.53
C LEU A 919 10.13 31.38 -43.59
N ILE A 920 8.96 31.92 -43.25
CA ILE A 920 7.88 32.20 -44.22
C ILE A 920 8.33 33.23 -45.25
N LEU A 921 8.98 34.32 -44.83
CA LEU A 921 9.48 35.36 -45.74
C LEU A 921 10.60 34.84 -46.65
N VAL A 922 11.49 33.99 -46.13
CA VAL A 922 12.51 33.29 -46.95
C VAL A 922 11.84 32.39 -48.00
N GLY A 923 10.81 31.64 -47.61
CA GLY A 923 10.03 30.83 -48.55
C GLY A 923 9.38 31.65 -49.66
N LEU A 924 8.86 32.84 -49.34
CA LEU A 924 8.30 33.78 -50.32
C LEU A 924 9.35 34.28 -51.33
N ILE A 925 10.55 34.62 -50.85
CA ILE A 925 11.66 35.03 -51.73
C ILE A 925 12.03 33.91 -52.71
N LEU A 926 12.10 32.66 -52.25
CA LEU A 926 12.37 31.51 -53.12
C LEU A 926 11.25 31.31 -54.17
N ASN A 927 9.99 31.53 -53.79
CA ASN A 927 8.87 31.52 -54.74
C ASN A 927 8.95 32.65 -55.77
N TYR A 928 9.42 33.84 -55.38
CA TYR A 928 9.66 34.93 -56.33
C TYR A 928 10.78 34.59 -57.34
N VAL A 929 11.88 33.99 -56.87
CA VAL A 929 12.94 33.48 -57.74
C VAL A 929 12.38 32.44 -58.71
N TYR A 930 11.52 31.53 -58.25
CA TYR A 930 10.82 30.59 -59.11
C TYR A 930 9.99 31.28 -60.20
N ILE A 931 9.21 32.31 -59.88
CA ILE A 931 8.40 33.05 -60.86
C ILE A 931 9.31 33.75 -61.89
N VAL A 932 10.42 34.35 -61.47
CA VAL A 932 11.40 34.94 -62.40
C VAL A 932 11.97 33.88 -63.33
N LEU A 933 12.35 32.71 -62.80
CA LEU A 933 12.87 31.60 -63.60
C LEU A 933 11.85 31.11 -64.65
N LEU A 934 10.54 31.15 -64.35
CA LEU A 934 9.50 30.83 -65.32
C LEU A 934 9.49 31.77 -66.53
N THR A 935 9.81 33.05 -66.35
CA THR A 935 9.87 34.05 -67.43
C THR A 935 11.16 33.96 -68.26
N LEU A 936 12.11 33.09 -67.89
CA LEU A 936 13.35 32.86 -68.62
C LEU A 936 13.22 31.63 -69.52
N GLU A 937 14.00 31.58 -70.60
CA GLU A 937 14.01 30.39 -71.46
C GLU A 937 14.46 29.15 -70.69
N ARG A 938 13.71 28.05 -70.86
CA ARG A 938 13.91 26.80 -70.13
C ARG A 938 15.14 26.05 -70.66
N THR A 939 16.18 25.99 -69.85
CA THR A 939 17.30 25.05 -70.01
C THR A 939 17.16 23.91 -69.01
N LYS A 940 17.85 22.77 -69.21
CA LYS A 940 17.80 21.63 -68.28
C LYS A 940 18.09 22.03 -66.83
N ILE A 941 19.11 22.86 -66.63
CA ILE A 941 19.48 23.41 -65.32
C ILE A 941 18.35 24.29 -64.76
N LYS A 942 17.80 25.19 -65.57
CA LYS A 942 16.69 26.05 -65.12
C LYS A 942 15.44 25.26 -64.80
N CYS A 943 15.11 24.20 -65.53
CA CYS A 943 13.98 23.31 -65.19
C CYS A 943 14.17 22.63 -63.82
N VAL A 944 15.40 22.20 -63.51
CA VAL A 944 15.72 21.65 -62.19
C VAL A 944 15.58 22.71 -61.11
N LEU A 945 16.11 23.92 -61.33
CA LEU A 945 15.96 25.05 -60.39
C LEU A 945 14.50 25.47 -60.21
N ILE A 946 13.69 25.48 -61.28
CA ILE A 946 12.25 25.74 -61.24
C ILE A 946 11.56 24.71 -60.34
N TYR A 947 11.86 23.42 -60.52
CA TYR A 947 11.29 22.36 -59.67
C TYR A 947 11.73 22.49 -58.21
N LEU A 948 13.01 22.77 -57.97
CA LEU A 948 13.59 22.87 -56.64
C LEU A 948 13.05 24.07 -55.86
N PHE A 949 13.07 25.26 -56.45
CA PHE A 949 12.59 26.47 -55.77
C PHE A 949 11.07 26.46 -55.54
N ASN A 950 10.27 25.86 -56.43
CA ASN A 950 8.83 25.71 -56.21
C ASN A 950 8.53 24.85 -54.97
N ASN A 951 9.17 23.68 -54.89
CA ASN A 951 8.89 22.73 -53.81
C ASN A 951 9.46 23.22 -52.47
N ILE A 952 10.68 23.77 -52.46
CA ILE A 952 11.30 24.30 -51.23
C ILE A 952 10.54 25.55 -50.75
N GLY A 953 10.25 26.49 -51.66
CA GLY A 953 9.50 27.71 -51.33
C GLY A 953 8.12 27.40 -50.76
N PHE A 954 7.35 26.52 -51.43
CA PHE A 954 6.05 26.07 -50.94
C PHE A 954 6.13 25.35 -49.59
N SER A 955 7.09 24.43 -49.42
CA SER A 955 7.23 23.66 -48.18
C SER A 955 7.62 24.54 -46.99
N LEU A 956 8.49 25.53 -47.18
CA LEU A 956 8.87 26.46 -46.12
C LEU A 956 7.70 27.35 -45.70
N ILE A 957 6.89 27.84 -46.64
CA ILE A 957 5.70 28.66 -46.33
C ILE A 957 4.65 27.80 -45.62
N PHE A 958 4.18 26.72 -46.27
CA PHE A 958 3.07 25.93 -45.76
C PHE A 958 3.44 25.15 -44.49
N GLY A 959 4.65 24.58 -44.45
CA GLY A 959 5.15 23.86 -43.28
C GLY A 959 5.28 24.77 -42.05
N SER A 960 5.82 25.98 -42.22
CA SER A 960 5.92 26.94 -41.12
C SER A 960 4.56 27.41 -40.62
N ILE A 961 3.59 27.63 -41.53
CA ILE A 961 2.21 27.97 -41.16
C ILE A 961 1.56 26.80 -40.41
N LEU A 962 1.66 25.57 -40.92
CA LEU A 962 1.07 24.38 -40.30
C LEU A 962 1.62 24.12 -38.89
N VAL A 963 2.94 24.17 -38.71
CA VAL A 963 3.58 24.00 -37.39
C VAL A 963 3.11 25.09 -36.43
N LYS A 964 2.99 26.33 -36.90
CA LYS A 964 2.47 27.44 -36.09
C LYS A 964 1.00 27.24 -35.71
N THR A 965 0.16 26.78 -36.63
CA THR A 965 -1.25 26.48 -36.36
C THR A 965 -1.41 25.31 -35.39
N LEU A 966 -0.62 24.24 -35.53
CA LEU A 966 -0.62 23.10 -34.61
C LEU A 966 -0.13 23.47 -33.21
N ARG A 967 0.81 24.41 -33.10
CA ARG A 967 1.26 24.94 -31.79
C ARG A 967 0.18 25.72 -31.05
N ILE A 968 -0.79 26.31 -31.74
CA ILE A 968 -1.95 26.96 -31.11
C ILE A 968 -2.97 25.90 -30.62
N TYR A 969 -2.99 24.72 -31.25
CA TYR A 969 -3.93 23.64 -30.94
C TYR A 969 -3.47 22.74 -29.77
N LYS A 970 -2.16 22.74 -29.47
CA LYS A 970 -1.58 22.14 -28.26
C LYS A 970 -1.53 23.15 -27.14
#